data_AF-A0A370HDS7-F1
#
_entry.id   AF-A0A370HDS7-F1
#
_cell.length_a   1.000
_cell.length_b   1.000
_cell.length_c   1.000
_cell.angle_alpha   90.00
_cell.angle_beta   90.00
_cell.angle_gamma   90.00
#
_symmetry.space_group_name_H-M   'P 1'
#
loop_
_entity.id
_entity.type
_entity.pdbx_description
1 polymer ?
#
loop_
_entity_poly.entity_id
_entity_poly.type
_entity_poly.pdbx_seq_one_letter_code
_entity_poly.pdbx_strand_id
1 'polypeptide(L)'
;MALIGREHVAGQLRDALRRTTSHGGLVLVSGEAGIGKTTLVTEVVGEFDAECALVLTATAWSGDGAPGFWPWVQVLRGLRRAATPDQWAALDAAAGNALSVLIGDTAAGEDGANLFRIGDAVTEALVAACARRPVIVVIDDLHRADPASVGVLAFVARHTWFERLTLVAALRDNEVAAPAHPLHDAITELRHTARSIDLTGLEVDEIGELAAAATGHRPPDAVVRMLHSLTGGNPFAAEEAARLWHAGTRFDEGPEESDGEYSGATSDPAVHHILDTRLALLPDSVVDLLTTAALLGGEFDSAVLAAVTAALAIPEPAATATPVLNLDAAGSADALPVSGRVGPGQVTSALASAVGARLIAPVGGNRYRFTHDLIREALAQRVDAAQARRRHAAIVAVLRSSDTAPGAVAQHAYLAADAVAADERIRLLLTAARDATGRLAAGEAAQHYRRAAALVRPGDARRRGDITLGLAHALTDAGELDDARHAFESLLDDAGYSGDPELYAQSVLGLNELGIANVEFDADREIERIERAHRLLLGEHSDAYPLGVRLRAAALRVGVHTGRSRSPEQAKRTAVESREVLRLARESGDDDALAASLLTRHDAIWRPGTAADRLTLANELVTVGNRLRREEVHLTGALLRCAALLELGDPRAHAELAAFTLRADRSRLPRFRFVALSRTGALALLTGRFDQARADIDGACTLAERLGEVDRWPLWLEQRWALAVQTGDIDGAAEFVDRYYTMAGSYTAVTDVVTSALRGDLERVRLRLGDVQHLYDEYPRHFHAGVLVAQAHAALALDEPGLRAMVRERLTSLRDYWAVVAGGGVVYGPYAYWLGRLAAAAGEQDCAAEDLRAAADSARRMRAWPWVEAAERQLRLLAHGNPASAAVAAEGPVPGNVFRRDGAVWTIEFAGRTVHLPDAKGLRDLHLLLSHPEHDIPSLELLGTPGDPALRAAGSLGAAPVLDAEAKASYHRRLTTLDAEIDRAVALGADDRAADLDRERAALLSELRGAAGLAGRTRRLGDDAERARKTVSARVRDSLRRLDREHPELAEHLRAAVSLGVLCRYHPHREVSWAL
;
A
#
# COMPACT_ATOMS: atom_id res chain seq x y z
N MET A 1 -28.09 30.06 11.46
CA MET A 1 -27.95 31.47 11.96
C MET A 1 -27.61 32.27 10.71
N ALA A 2 -28.10 33.49 10.50
CA ALA A 2 -27.75 34.19 9.26
C ALA A 2 -26.22 34.34 9.17
N LEU A 3 -25.62 33.87 8.06
CA LEU A 3 -24.22 34.14 7.73
C LEU A 3 -24.10 35.64 7.41
N ILE A 4 -23.32 36.37 8.18
CA ILE A 4 -23.16 37.83 8.04
C ILE A 4 -21.80 38.09 7.40
N GLY A 5 -21.76 38.84 6.29
CA GLY A 5 -20.51 39.23 5.63
C GLY A 5 -19.77 38.07 4.95
N ARG A 6 -20.45 36.93 4.75
CA ARG A 6 -19.85 35.70 4.23
C ARG A 6 -20.50 35.22 2.93
N GLU A 7 -21.29 36.07 2.28
CA GLU A 7 -22.06 35.74 1.08
C GLU A 7 -21.15 35.26 -0.05
N HIS A 8 -20.01 35.94 -0.26
CA HIS A 8 -19.06 35.59 -1.31
C HIS A 8 -18.42 34.22 -1.07
N VAL A 9 -17.83 33.99 0.11
CA VAL A 9 -17.17 32.72 0.46
C VAL A 9 -18.17 31.56 0.60
N ALA A 10 -19.39 31.83 1.07
CA ALA A 10 -20.48 30.87 1.09
C ALA A 10 -20.92 30.50 -0.33
N GLY A 11 -20.97 31.46 -1.26
CA GLY A 11 -21.17 31.23 -2.69
C GLY A 11 -20.13 30.26 -3.25
N GLN A 12 -18.84 30.54 -3.00
CA GLN A 12 -17.75 29.69 -3.47
C GLN A 12 -17.81 28.24 -2.96
N LEU A 13 -18.10 28.05 -1.66
CA LEU A 13 -18.26 26.71 -1.08
C LEU A 13 -19.50 26.01 -1.62
N ARG A 14 -20.62 26.74 -1.75
CA ARG A 14 -21.88 26.22 -2.29
C ARG A 14 -21.71 25.74 -3.73
N ASP A 15 -21.00 26.49 -4.55
CA ASP A 15 -20.70 26.11 -5.94
C ASP A 15 -19.83 24.84 -5.98
N ALA A 16 -18.87 24.69 -5.06
CA ALA A 16 -18.07 23.48 -4.95
C ALA A 16 -18.89 22.25 -4.53
N LEU A 17 -19.85 22.40 -3.61
CA LEU A 17 -20.72 21.31 -3.16
C LEU A 17 -21.83 20.96 -4.17
N ARG A 18 -22.37 21.93 -4.92
CA ARG A 18 -23.34 21.65 -6.00
C ARG A 18 -22.74 20.78 -7.10
N ARG A 19 -21.45 20.96 -7.38
CA ARG A 19 -20.69 20.15 -8.35
C ARG A 19 -20.56 18.67 -7.95
N THR A 20 -20.73 18.31 -6.67
CA THR A 20 -20.64 16.92 -6.18
C THR A 20 -21.65 15.98 -6.85
N THR A 21 -22.77 16.51 -7.35
CA THR A 21 -23.76 15.73 -8.13
C THR A 21 -23.17 15.09 -9.38
N SER A 22 -22.13 15.71 -9.94
CA SER A 22 -21.39 15.22 -11.09
C SER A 22 -20.03 14.68 -10.68
N HIS A 23 -19.18 15.47 -10.02
CA HIS A 23 -17.83 15.10 -9.64
C HIS A 23 -17.37 15.87 -8.40
N GLY A 24 -16.45 15.24 -7.69
CA GLY A 24 -15.91 15.66 -6.43
C GLY A 24 -14.74 16.62 -6.52
N GLY A 25 -14.12 16.84 -5.37
CA GLY A 25 -12.91 17.64 -5.23
C GLY A 25 -12.54 17.84 -3.76
N LEU A 26 -11.37 18.40 -3.51
CA LEU A 26 -10.96 18.81 -2.18
C LEU A 26 -11.12 20.33 -2.04
N VAL A 27 -11.82 20.76 -1.00
CA VAL A 27 -11.94 22.17 -0.60
C VAL A 27 -11.24 22.34 0.74
N LEU A 28 -10.25 23.23 0.80
CA LEU A 28 -9.61 23.62 2.04
C LEU A 28 -10.22 24.94 2.52
N VAL A 29 -10.75 24.96 3.73
CA VAL A 29 -11.26 26.18 4.36
C VAL A 29 -10.27 26.61 5.44
N SER A 30 -9.58 27.70 5.20
CA SER A 30 -8.46 28.19 6.00
C SER A 30 -8.81 29.50 6.69
N GLY A 31 -8.20 29.73 7.86
CA GLY A 31 -8.37 30.98 8.60
C GLY A 31 -8.13 30.79 10.09
N GLU A 32 -8.11 31.89 10.83
CA GLU A 32 -7.77 31.90 12.25
C GLU A 32 -8.82 31.20 13.13
N ALA A 33 -8.45 30.90 14.37
CA ALA A 33 -9.38 30.35 15.34
C ALA A 33 -10.53 31.36 15.61
N GLY A 34 -11.78 30.89 15.65
CA GLY A 34 -12.94 31.78 15.85
C GLY A 34 -13.42 32.54 14.61
N ILE A 35 -12.72 32.44 13.47
CA ILE A 35 -13.05 33.19 12.25
C ILE A 35 -14.36 32.77 11.55
N GLY A 36 -14.98 31.67 12.00
CA GLY A 36 -16.26 31.17 11.47
C GLY A 36 -16.18 30.04 10.43
N LYS A 37 -15.04 29.32 10.32
CA LYS A 37 -14.87 28.18 9.40
C LYS A 37 -15.96 27.12 9.56
N THR A 38 -16.13 26.60 10.77
CA THR A 38 -17.13 25.56 11.09
C THR A 38 -18.55 26.06 10.83
N THR A 39 -18.86 27.32 11.16
CA THR A 39 -20.17 27.93 10.89
C THR A 39 -20.46 28.01 9.40
N LEU A 40 -19.49 28.47 8.59
CA LEU A 40 -19.61 28.52 7.13
C LEU A 40 -19.86 27.14 6.54
N VAL A 41 -19.04 26.16 6.90
CA VAL A 41 -19.17 24.80 6.39
C VAL A 41 -20.49 24.18 6.82
N THR A 42 -20.89 24.34 8.09
CA THR A 42 -22.13 23.75 8.62
C THR A 42 -23.37 24.35 7.96
N GLU A 43 -23.44 25.68 7.80
CA GLU A 43 -24.60 26.32 7.19
C GLU A 43 -24.73 25.93 5.72
N VAL A 44 -23.64 25.99 4.94
CA VAL A 44 -23.68 25.65 3.51
C VAL A 44 -23.92 24.15 3.28
N VAL A 45 -23.30 23.26 4.07
CA VAL A 45 -23.56 21.81 3.99
C VAL A 45 -24.98 21.48 4.45
N GLY A 46 -25.53 22.23 5.40
CA GLY A 46 -26.91 22.10 5.89
C GLY A 46 -27.98 22.39 4.83
N GLU A 47 -27.62 23.05 3.74
CA GLU A 47 -28.50 23.23 2.57
C GLU A 47 -28.69 21.95 1.76
N PHE A 48 -27.84 20.94 1.96
CA PHE A 48 -27.89 19.65 1.27
C PHE A 48 -28.55 18.61 2.17
N ASP A 49 -29.82 18.32 1.93
CA ASP A 49 -30.56 17.29 2.65
C ASP A 49 -30.13 15.86 2.26
N ALA A 50 -30.70 14.87 2.94
CA ALA A 50 -30.40 13.46 2.70
C ALA A 50 -30.83 12.96 1.31
N GLU A 51 -31.72 13.68 0.62
CA GLU A 51 -32.12 13.38 -0.77
C GLU A 51 -31.09 13.93 -1.77
N CYS A 52 -30.40 15.03 -1.43
CA CYS A 52 -29.38 15.67 -2.25
C CYS A 52 -27.99 15.01 -2.12
N ALA A 53 -27.54 14.69 -0.90
CA ALA A 53 -26.24 14.07 -0.66
C ALA A 53 -26.16 13.31 0.69
N LEU A 54 -25.20 12.38 0.80
CA LEU A 54 -24.77 11.83 2.08
C LEU A 54 -23.71 12.72 2.69
N VAL A 55 -24.03 13.40 3.77
CA VAL A 55 -23.07 14.20 4.54
C VAL A 55 -22.45 13.34 5.65
N LEU A 56 -21.12 13.24 5.65
CA LEU A 56 -20.33 12.56 6.68
C LEU A 56 -19.40 13.58 7.33
N THR A 57 -19.52 13.79 8.64
CA THR A 57 -18.71 14.76 9.38
C THR A 57 -17.74 14.06 10.32
N ALA A 58 -16.51 14.55 10.38
CA ALA A 58 -15.48 14.14 11.32
C ALA A 58 -14.75 15.38 11.85
N THR A 59 -14.23 15.28 13.07
CA THR A 59 -13.36 16.32 13.66
C THR A 59 -12.02 15.68 14.00
N ALA A 60 -10.94 16.25 13.50
CA ALA A 60 -9.59 15.80 13.81
C ALA A 60 -9.19 16.17 15.24
N TRP A 61 -8.30 15.38 15.84
CA TRP A 61 -7.94 15.50 17.24
C TRP A 61 -6.48 15.12 17.45
N SER A 62 -5.71 16.05 18.04
CA SER A 62 -4.25 15.91 18.21
C SER A 62 -3.81 15.53 19.62
N GLY A 63 -4.74 15.36 20.56
CA GLY A 63 -4.39 14.79 21.86
C GLY A 63 -3.86 13.38 21.66
N ASP A 64 -2.63 13.09 22.13
CA ASP A 64 -2.11 11.73 22.06
C ASP A 64 -3.13 10.82 22.77
N GLY A 65 -3.55 9.72 22.15
CA GLY A 65 -4.68 8.91 22.62
C GLY A 65 -5.94 9.02 21.78
N ALA A 66 -6.02 9.95 20.82
CA ALA A 66 -6.87 9.76 19.65
C ALA A 66 -6.39 8.51 18.88
N PRO A 67 -7.27 7.56 18.53
CA PRO A 67 -6.88 6.41 17.73
C PRO A 67 -6.23 6.85 16.41
N GLY A 68 -5.20 6.15 15.94
CA GLY A 68 -4.70 6.38 14.58
C GLY A 68 -5.83 6.36 13.54
N PHE A 69 -5.78 7.24 12.54
CA PHE A 69 -6.83 7.41 11.52
C PHE A 69 -8.17 7.95 12.06
N TRP A 70 -8.18 8.65 13.20
CA TRP A 70 -9.41 9.06 13.90
C TRP A 70 -10.48 9.76 13.03
N PRO A 71 -10.15 10.73 12.14
CA PRO A 71 -11.14 11.32 11.25
C PRO A 71 -11.82 10.25 10.36
N TRP A 72 -11.04 9.31 9.85
CA TRP A 72 -11.54 8.25 8.97
C TRP A 72 -12.38 7.22 9.73
N VAL A 73 -12.02 6.90 10.98
CA VAL A 73 -12.87 6.08 11.85
C VAL A 73 -14.24 6.71 12.03
N GLN A 74 -14.32 8.04 12.22
CA GLN A 74 -15.59 8.76 12.33
C GLN A 74 -16.39 8.74 11.03
N VAL A 75 -15.73 8.98 9.89
CA VAL A 75 -16.36 8.91 8.55
C VAL A 75 -16.94 7.52 8.30
N LEU A 76 -16.18 6.45 8.58
CA LEU A 76 -16.64 5.07 8.41
C LEU A 76 -17.79 4.71 9.35
N ARG A 77 -17.75 5.18 10.61
CA ARG A 77 -18.89 5.03 11.54
C ARG A 77 -20.13 5.78 11.05
N GLY A 78 -19.96 6.97 10.49
CA GLY A 78 -21.05 7.72 9.84
C GLY A 78 -21.63 6.95 8.66
N LEU A 79 -20.77 6.42 7.79
CA LEU A 79 -21.17 5.61 6.65
C LEU A 79 -21.94 4.36 7.08
N ARG A 80 -21.50 3.67 8.14
CA ARG A 80 -22.20 2.52 8.73
C ARG A 80 -23.58 2.87 9.24
N ARG A 81 -23.75 3.99 9.94
CA ARG A 81 -25.07 4.44 10.43
C ARG A 81 -26.04 4.75 9.29
N ALA A 82 -25.51 5.21 8.16
CA ALA A 82 -26.30 5.51 6.96
C ALA A 82 -26.60 4.28 6.09
N ALA A 83 -25.99 3.13 6.37
CA ALA A 83 -26.11 1.90 5.59
C ALA A 83 -26.96 0.84 6.33
N THR A 84 -27.72 0.03 5.59
CA THR A 84 -28.31 -1.20 6.14
C THR A 84 -27.22 -2.26 6.37
N PRO A 85 -27.46 -3.31 7.20
CA PRO A 85 -26.46 -4.35 7.45
C PRO A 85 -25.88 -4.99 6.18
N ASP A 86 -26.73 -5.32 5.20
CA ASP A 86 -26.30 -5.88 3.91
C ASP A 86 -25.48 -4.90 3.08
N GLN A 87 -25.80 -3.61 3.16
CA GLN A 87 -25.07 -2.55 2.47
C GLN A 87 -23.69 -2.34 3.10
N TRP A 88 -23.62 -2.36 4.43
CA TRP A 88 -22.35 -2.31 5.14
C TRP A 88 -21.49 -3.52 4.81
N ALA A 89 -22.05 -4.73 4.77
CA ALA A 89 -21.33 -5.93 4.38
C ALA A 89 -20.80 -5.84 2.93
N ALA A 90 -21.57 -5.26 2.00
CA ALA A 90 -21.11 -5.02 0.63
C ALA A 90 -20.01 -3.97 0.54
N LEU A 91 -20.08 -2.90 1.35
CA LEU A 91 -19.03 -1.87 1.44
C LEU A 91 -17.73 -2.43 2.02
N ASP A 92 -17.83 -3.20 3.10
CA ASP A 92 -16.67 -3.84 3.74
C ASP A 92 -16.05 -4.89 2.82
N ALA A 93 -16.87 -5.71 2.16
CA ALA A 93 -16.38 -6.67 1.15
C ALA A 93 -15.71 -5.98 -0.05
N ALA A 94 -16.24 -4.84 -0.50
CA ALA A 94 -15.62 -4.04 -1.57
C ALA A 94 -14.24 -3.52 -1.12
N ALA A 95 -14.13 -3.08 0.13
CA ALA A 95 -12.89 -2.62 0.78
C ALA A 95 -12.00 -3.75 1.34
N GLY A 96 -12.22 -5.01 0.92
CA GLY A 96 -11.40 -6.16 1.33
C GLY A 96 -11.49 -6.55 2.82
N ASN A 97 -12.63 -6.29 3.46
CA ASN A 97 -12.92 -6.49 4.89
C ASN A 97 -12.04 -5.65 5.85
N ALA A 98 -11.44 -4.56 5.36
CA ALA A 98 -10.56 -3.73 6.15
C ALA A 98 -11.31 -2.67 6.99
N LEU A 99 -12.59 -2.38 6.70
CA LEU A 99 -13.34 -1.33 7.39
C LEU A 99 -13.69 -1.76 8.81
N SER A 100 -14.06 -3.02 9.00
CA SER A 100 -14.35 -3.59 10.32
C SER A 100 -13.13 -3.63 11.25
N VAL A 101 -11.92 -3.79 10.69
CA VAL A 101 -10.66 -3.68 11.44
C VAL A 101 -10.39 -2.23 11.87
N LEU A 102 -10.54 -1.28 10.95
CA LEU A 102 -10.31 0.15 11.22
C LEU A 102 -11.25 0.74 12.28
N ILE A 103 -12.50 0.28 12.35
CA ILE A 103 -13.46 0.77 13.35
C ILE A 103 -13.42 0.01 14.70
N GLY A 104 -12.61 -1.05 14.79
CA GLY A 104 -12.39 -1.85 16.01
C GLY A 104 -13.40 -2.98 16.24
N ASP A 105 -14.16 -3.41 15.23
CA ASP A 105 -15.18 -4.46 15.35
C ASP A 105 -14.57 -5.88 15.32
N THR A 106 -13.34 -6.03 14.82
CA THR A 106 -12.62 -7.30 14.70
C THR A 106 -11.15 -7.12 15.04
N ALA A 107 -10.53 -8.08 15.74
CA ALA A 107 -9.09 -8.07 15.99
C ALA A 107 -8.33 -8.11 14.65
N ALA A 108 -7.32 -7.25 14.49
CA ALA A 108 -6.51 -7.25 13.29
C ALA A 108 -5.60 -8.49 13.24
N GLY A 109 -5.33 -9.00 12.04
CA GLY A 109 -4.20 -9.92 11.83
C GLY A 109 -2.87 -9.16 11.94
N GLU A 110 -1.77 -9.86 12.20
CA GLU A 110 -0.42 -9.34 12.56
C GLU A 110 0.30 -8.52 11.47
N ASP A 111 -0.37 -8.11 10.39
CA ASP A 111 0.25 -7.44 9.23
C ASP A 111 0.21 -5.91 9.36
N GLY A 112 1.35 -5.24 9.59
CA GLY A 112 1.49 -3.78 9.60
C GLY A 112 0.69 -3.09 8.48
N ALA A 113 -0.25 -2.21 8.85
CA ALA A 113 -1.13 -1.56 7.89
C ALA A 113 -0.40 -0.42 7.17
N ASN A 114 0.09 -0.71 5.96
CA ASN A 114 0.60 0.32 5.05
C ASN A 114 -0.47 1.40 4.79
N LEU A 115 -0.11 2.68 4.94
CA LEU A 115 -0.93 3.88 4.69
C LEU A 115 -1.71 3.79 3.37
N PHE A 116 -1.07 3.26 2.32
CA PHE A 116 -1.70 3.03 1.01
C PHE A 116 -2.97 2.20 1.13
N ARG A 117 -2.96 1.17 1.97
CA ARG A 117 -3.97 0.13 2.03
C ARG A 117 -5.15 0.50 2.94
N ILE A 118 -4.94 1.43 3.87
CA ILE A 118 -6.02 2.16 4.57
C ILE A 118 -6.63 3.21 3.64
N GLY A 119 -5.78 3.95 2.92
CA GLY A 119 -6.22 4.91 1.90
C GLY A 119 -7.10 4.27 0.83
N ASP A 120 -6.70 3.11 0.32
CA ASP A 120 -7.42 2.33 -0.69
C ASP A 120 -8.77 1.83 -0.15
N ALA A 121 -8.80 1.20 1.02
CA ALA A 121 -10.05 0.71 1.63
C ALA A 121 -11.06 1.84 1.91
N VAL A 122 -10.59 2.97 2.45
CA VAL A 122 -11.43 4.16 2.68
C VAL A 122 -11.92 4.73 1.35
N THR A 123 -11.05 4.79 0.34
CA THR A 123 -11.41 5.23 -1.01
C THR A 123 -12.49 4.33 -1.60
N GLU A 124 -12.29 3.02 -1.62
CA GLU A 124 -13.26 2.05 -2.16
C GLU A 124 -14.61 2.14 -1.44
N ALA A 125 -14.62 2.29 -0.12
CA ALA A 125 -15.85 2.45 0.65
C ALA A 125 -16.61 3.74 0.28
N LEU A 126 -15.92 4.88 0.19
CA LEU A 126 -16.53 6.16 -0.18
C LEU A 126 -16.99 6.17 -1.64
N VAL A 127 -16.21 5.58 -2.54
CA VAL A 127 -16.57 5.44 -3.96
C VAL A 127 -17.78 4.53 -4.15
N ALA A 128 -17.84 3.41 -3.44
CA ALA A 128 -19.01 2.54 -3.47
C ALA A 128 -20.27 3.25 -2.90
N ALA A 129 -20.11 4.10 -1.89
CA ALA A 129 -21.20 4.97 -1.41
C ALA A 129 -21.64 5.98 -2.48
N CYS A 130 -20.68 6.56 -3.22
CA CYS A 130 -20.93 7.51 -4.33
C CYS A 130 -21.71 6.91 -5.49
N ALA A 131 -21.70 5.58 -5.67
CA ALA A 131 -22.51 4.92 -6.69
C ALA A 131 -24.03 5.09 -6.44
N ARG A 132 -24.44 5.30 -5.19
CA ARG A 132 -25.85 5.39 -4.79
C ARG A 132 -26.37 6.82 -4.78
N ARG A 133 -25.61 7.72 -4.17
CA ARG A 133 -25.90 9.15 -4.07
C ARG A 133 -24.60 9.93 -3.89
N PRO A 134 -24.56 11.24 -4.19
CA PRO A 134 -23.41 12.08 -3.92
C PRO A 134 -23.00 12.01 -2.43
N VAL A 135 -21.70 12.10 -2.14
CA VAL A 135 -21.15 12.05 -0.78
C VAL A 135 -20.35 13.32 -0.52
N ILE A 136 -20.58 13.94 0.63
CA ILE A 136 -19.82 15.09 1.13
C ILE A 136 -19.17 14.65 2.43
N VAL A 137 -17.83 14.71 2.50
CA VAL A 137 -17.08 14.42 3.73
C VAL A 137 -16.53 15.74 4.26
N VAL A 138 -16.87 16.08 5.49
CA VAL A 138 -16.35 17.25 6.19
C VAL A 138 -15.38 16.79 7.27
N ILE A 139 -14.13 17.23 7.21
CA ILE A 139 -13.12 17.04 8.24
C ILE A 139 -12.80 18.40 8.86
N ASP A 140 -13.31 18.64 10.06
CA ASP A 140 -13.01 19.86 10.80
C ASP A 140 -11.69 19.73 11.58
N ASP A 141 -11.05 20.86 11.86
CA ASP A 141 -9.79 20.98 12.59
C ASP A 141 -8.63 20.11 12.06
N LEU A 142 -8.47 19.99 10.73
CA LEU A 142 -7.48 19.10 10.07
C LEU A 142 -6.03 19.26 10.59
N HIS A 143 -5.64 20.46 11.02
CA HIS A 143 -4.35 20.75 11.64
C HIS A 143 -4.05 19.89 12.88
N ARG A 144 -5.09 19.28 13.48
CA ARG A 144 -4.99 18.38 14.62
C ARG A 144 -4.94 16.90 14.24
N ALA A 145 -4.93 16.54 12.96
CA ALA A 145 -4.89 15.15 12.53
C ALA A 145 -3.47 14.55 12.66
N ASP A 146 -3.38 13.22 12.77
CA ASP A 146 -2.09 12.54 12.63
C ASP A 146 -1.61 12.57 11.15
N PRO A 147 -0.30 12.52 10.87
CA PRO A 147 0.23 12.56 9.50
C PRO A 147 -0.34 11.46 8.60
N ALA A 148 -0.62 10.28 9.13
CA ALA A 148 -1.18 9.18 8.37
C ALA A 148 -2.64 9.47 7.95
N SER A 149 -3.45 10.11 8.81
CA SER A 149 -4.80 10.61 8.45
C SER A 149 -4.78 11.62 7.30
N VAL A 150 -3.84 12.58 7.33
CA VAL A 150 -3.68 13.58 6.25
C VAL A 150 -3.18 12.90 4.97
N GLY A 151 -2.30 11.91 5.09
CA GLY A 151 -1.89 11.05 3.99
C GLY A 151 -3.05 10.31 3.33
N VAL A 152 -4.01 9.78 4.11
CA VAL A 152 -5.25 9.21 3.58
C VAL A 152 -6.12 10.27 2.90
N LEU A 153 -6.21 11.48 3.45
CA LEU A 153 -6.94 12.58 2.79
C LEU A 153 -6.36 12.90 1.41
N ALA A 154 -5.03 13.03 1.33
CA ALA A 154 -4.33 13.24 0.07
C ALA A 154 -4.51 12.05 -0.88
N PHE A 155 -4.55 10.83 -0.34
CA PHE A 155 -4.80 9.63 -1.13
C PHE A 155 -6.22 9.63 -1.72
N VAL A 156 -7.25 9.79 -0.90
CA VAL A 156 -8.66 9.81 -1.33
C VAL A 156 -8.87 10.94 -2.34
N ALA A 157 -8.38 12.15 -2.05
CA ALA A 157 -8.51 13.30 -2.96
C ALA A 157 -7.92 13.01 -4.36
N ARG A 158 -6.73 12.38 -4.41
CA ARG A 158 -6.08 12.00 -5.69
C ARG A 158 -6.85 10.93 -6.47
N HIS A 159 -7.53 10.02 -5.80
CA HIS A 159 -8.16 8.85 -6.44
C HIS A 159 -9.68 9.03 -6.69
N THR A 160 -10.31 10.09 -6.19
CA THR A 160 -11.79 10.27 -6.25
C THR A 160 -12.26 11.51 -7.00
N TRP A 161 -11.37 12.21 -7.70
CA TRP A 161 -11.70 13.47 -8.39
C TRP A 161 -12.80 13.36 -9.48
N PHE A 162 -13.07 12.16 -10.02
CA PHE A 162 -14.18 11.91 -10.95
C PHE A 162 -15.46 11.40 -10.29
N GLU A 163 -15.36 11.00 -9.03
CA GLU A 163 -16.45 10.38 -8.30
C GLU A 163 -17.34 11.46 -7.72
N ARG A 164 -18.58 11.13 -7.36
CA ARG A 164 -19.52 12.09 -6.74
C ARG A 164 -19.17 12.35 -5.26
N LEU A 165 -17.93 12.71 -4.97
CA LEU A 165 -17.34 12.82 -3.63
C LEU A 165 -16.64 14.17 -3.40
N THR A 166 -17.21 15.07 -2.60
CA THR A 166 -16.49 16.29 -2.20
C THR A 166 -15.96 16.15 -0.78
N LEU A 167 -14.66 16.42 -0.61
CA LEU A 167 -13.96 16.48 0.66
C LEU A 167 -13.82 17.96 1.04
N VAL A 168 -14.32 18.34 2.20
CA VAL A 168 -14.14 19.67 2.79
C VAL A 168 -13.28 19.50 4.03
N ALA A 169 -12.11 20.13 4.07
CA ALA A 169 -11.28 20.11 5.26
C ALA A 169 -11.01 21.52 5.76
N ALA A 170 -11.32 21.78 7.04
CA ALA A 170 -11.09 23.07 7.66
C ALA A 170 -9.80 23.04 8.49
N LEU A 171 -8.94 24.07 8.35
CA LEU A 171 -7.68 24.14 9.10
C LEU A 171 -7.36 25.55 9.58
N ARG A 172 -6.45 25.64 10.57
CA ARG A 172 -5.89 26.89 11.08
C ARG A 172 -4.51 27.08 10.47
N ASP A 173 -4.39 28.08 9.61
CA ASP A 173 -3.20 28.27 8.76
C ASP A 173 -1.94 28.61 9.55
N ASN A 174 -2.09 29.45 10.57
CA ASN A 174 -1.00 29.88 11.43
C ASN A 174 -0.38 28.73 12.25
N GLU A 175 -1.14 27.68 12.58
CA GLU A 175 -0.65 26.56 13.39
C GLU A 175 0.23 25.57 12.59
N VAL A 176 0.07 25.53 11.27
CA VAL A 176 0.79 24.60 10.37
C VAL A 176 1.82 25.29 9.49
N ALA A 177 1.92 26.62 9.57
CA ALA A 177 2.82 27.44 8.77
C ALA A 177 4.31 27.21 9.11
N ALA A 178 4.63 26.77 10.33
CA ALA A 178 5.99 26.52 10.75
C ALA A 178 6.59 25.29 10.02
N PRO A 179 7.77 25.38 9.39
CA PRO A 179 8.40 24.25 8.70
C PRO A 179 8.70 23.04 9.59
N ALA A 180 8.82 23.24 10.90
CA ALA A 180 9.03 22.17 11.87
C ALA A 180 7.74 21.38 12.22
N HIS A 181 6.57 21.81 11.73
CA HIS A 181 5.32 21.14 12.05
C HIS A 181 5.18 19.81 11.27
N PRO A 182 4.80 18.68 11.90
CA PRO A 182 4.74 17.36 11.26
C PRO A 182 3.83 17.25 10.03
N LEU A 183 2.85 18.15 9.92
CA LEU A 183 1.89 18.20 8.81
C LEU A 183 2.25 19.22 7.71
N HIS A 184 3.35 19.97 7.86
CA HIS A 184 3.68 21.10 6.99
C HIS A 184 3.74 20.68 5.51
N ASP A 185 4.50 19.64 5.20
CA ASP A 185 4.68 19.14 3.83
C ASP A 185 3.38 18.55 3.27
N ALA A 186 2.66 17.76 4.08
CA ALA A 186 1.42 17.12 3.66
C ALA A 186 0.31 18.13 3.35
N ILE A 187 0.17 19.19 4.17
CA ILE A 187 -0.79 20.26 3.94
C ILE A 187 -0.37 21.11 2.73
N THR A 188 0.93 21.34 2.54
CA THR A 188 1.45 22.02 1.35
C THR A 188 1.11 21.25 0.07
N GLU A 189 1.26 19.92 0.06
CA GLU A 189 0.83 19.06 -1.05
C GLU A 189 -0.68 19.15 -1.29
N LEU A 190 -1.49 19.12 -0.24
CA LEU A 190 -2.95 19.25 -0.35
C LEU A 190 -3.36 20.61 -0.93
N ARG A 191 -2.70 21.70 -0.56
CA ARG A 191 -2.98 23.04 -1.10
C ARG A 191 -2.78 23.13 -2.61
N HIS A 192 -1.83 22.37 -3.17
CA HIS A 192 -1.62 22.34 -4.62
C HIS A 192 -2.74 21.63 -5.40
N THR A 193 -3.53 20.80 -4.72
CA THR A 193 -4.61 20.00 -5.35
C THR A 193 -6.02 20.42 -4.92
N ALA A 194 -6.14 21.25 -3.88
CA ALA A 194 -7.41 21.71 -3.35
C ALA A 194 -7.82 23.10 -3.84
N ARG A 195 -9.12 23.38 -3.80
CA ARG A 195 -9.65 24.75 -3.85
C ARG A 195 -9.57 25.35 -2.44
N SER A 196 -8.75 26.38 -2.26
CA SER A 196 -8.65 27.08 -0.97
C SER A 196 -9.70 28.18 -0.86
N ILE A 197 -10.31 28.30 0.32
CA ILE A 197 -11.20 29.39 0.73
C ILE A 197 -10.64 29.96 2.02
N ASP A 198 -10.01 31.12 1.93
CA ASP A 198 -9.42 31.82 3.08
C ASP A 198 -10.45 32.75 3.72
N LEU A 199 -10.64 32.62 5.03
CA LEU A 199 -11.51 33.48 5.81
C LEU A 199 -10.71 34.57 6.51
N THR A 200 -11.04 35.83 6.21
CA THR A 200 -10.51 37.04 6.84
C THR A 200 -11.46 37.56 7.92
N GLY A 201 -11.04 38.57 8.68
CA GLY A 201 -11.92 39.29 9.61
C GLY A 201 -13.13 39.91 8.92
N LEU A 202 -14.22 40.09 9.68
CA LEU A 202 -15.40 40.84 9.27
C LEU A 202 -15.12 42.34 9.26
N GLU A 203 -15.70 43.02 8.29
CA GLU A 203 -15.64 44.46 8.16
C GLU A 203 -16.49 45.17 9.22
N VAL A 204 -16.26 46.48 9.40
CA VAL A 204 -16.93 47.29 10.43
C VAL A 204 -18.45 47.20 10.35
N ASP A 205 -19.03 47.25 9.14
CA ASP A 205 -20.48 47.17 8.96
C ASP A 205 -21.04 45.79 9.32
N GLU A 206 -20.32 44.72 8.98
CA GLU A 206 -20.66 43.33 9.26
C GLU A 206 -20.61 43.04 10.78
N ILE A 207 -19.66 43.63 11.51
CA ILE A 207 -19.63 43.59 12.98
C ILE A 207 -20.87 44.28 13.57
N GLY A 208 -21.31 45.39 12.97
CA GLY A 208 -22.53 46.08 13.40
C GLY A 208 -23.76 45.19 13.28
N GLU A 209 -23.87 44.44 12.19
CA GLU A 209 -24.94 43.46 11.96
C GLU A 209 -24.84 42.26 12.91
N LEU A 210 -23.63 41.73 13.11
CA LEU A 210 -23.37 40.62 14.05
C LEU A 210 -23.73 41.01 15.48
N ALA A 211 -23.34 42.21 15.91
CA ALA A 211 -23.67 42.73 17.24
C ALA A 211 -25.19 42.94 17.39
N ALA A 212 -25.87 43.41 16.35
CA ALA A 212 -27.32 43.54 16.35
C ALA A 212 -28.02 42.18 16.48
N ALA A 213 -27.57 41.16 15.76
CA ALA A 213 -28.09 39.79 15.86
C ALA A 213 -27.83 39.17 17.25
N ALA A 214 -26.67 39.47 17.86
CA ALA A 214 -26.28 38.93 19.15
C ALA A 214 -27.02 39.57 20.34
N THR A 215 -27.31 40.87 20.27
CA THR A 215 -27.84 41.69 21.38
C THR A 215 -29.28 42.19 21.17
N GLY A 216 -29.85 41.96 19.98
CA GLY A 216 -31.20 42.37 19.59
C GLY A 216 -31.33 43.80 19.07
N HIS A 217 -30.29 44.64 19.18
CA HIS A 217 -30.28 46.03 18.69
C HIS A 217 -28.88 46.41 18.17
N ARG A 218 -28.78 47.20 17.10
CA ARG A 218 -27.47 47.63 16.56
C ARG A 218 -26.80 48.64 17.50
N PRO A 219 -25.54 48.42 17.94
CA PRO A 219 -24.79 49.40 18.72
C PRO A 219 -24.52 50.69 17.93
N PRO A 220 -24.26 51.83 18.60
CA PRO A 220 -23.80 53.05 17.93
C PRO A 220 -22.50 52.83 17.15
N ASP A 221 -22.30 53.53 16.02
CA ASP A 221 -21.13 53.34 15.14
C ASP A 221 -19.77 53.48 15.85
N ALA A 222 -19.69 54.32 16.88
CA ALA A 222 -18.49 54.46 17.71
C ALA A 222 -18.15 53.17 18.47
N VAL A 223 -19.18 52.48 18.99
CA VAL A 223 -19.04 51.17 19.64
C VAL A 223 -18.71 50.10 18.61
N VAL A 224 -19.32 50.12 17.43
CA VAL A 224 -19.02 49.15 16.35
C VAL A 224 -17.56 49.25 15.90
N ARG A 225 -17.03 50.47 15.71
CA ARG A 225 -15.60 50.69 15.40
C ARG A 225 -14.68 50.24 16.53
N MET A 226 -15.06 50.50 17.78
CA MET A 226 -14.32 50.02 18.94
C MET A 226 -14.28 48.49 18.98
N LEU A 227 -15.43 47.81 18.78
CA LEU A 227 -15.50 46.36 18.70
C LEU A 227 -14.62 45.83 17.57
N HIS A 228 -14.69 46.41 16.36
CA HIS A 228 -13.83 46.03 15.24
C HIS A 228 -12.33 46.17 15.56
N SER A 229 -11.92 47.30 16.16
CA SER A 229 -10.54 47.57 16.57
C SER A 229 -10.06 46.59 17.64
N LEU A 230 -10.91 46.28 18.62
CA LEU A 230 -10.61 45.34 19.69
C LEU A 230 -10.47 43.91 19.18
N THR A 231 -11.23 43.51 18.15
CA THR A 231 -11.34 42.09 17.76
C THR A 231 -10.67 41.75 16.44
N GLY A 232 -10.09 42.74 15.74
CA GLY A 232 -9.47 42.55 14.42
C GLY A 232 -10.41 41.95 13.38
N GLY A 233 -11.73 42.14 13.52
CA GLY A 233 -12.71 41.49 12.64
C GLY A 233 -13.12 40.05 13.03
N ASN A 234 -12.55 39.44 14.07
CA ASN A 234 -12.87 38.05 14.43
C ASN A 234 -14.35 37.91 14.88
N PRO A 235 -15.23 37.16 14.17
CA PRO A 235 -16.65 37.05 14.49
C PRO A 235 -16.92 36.54 15.90
N PHE A 236 -16.19 35.50 16.35
CA PHE A 236 -16.38 34.96 17.69
C PHE A 236 -16.07 36.02 18.74
N ALA A 237 -14.92 36.68 18.62
CA ALA A 237 -14.52 37.70 19.57
C ALA A 237 -15.45 38.92 19.53
N ALA A 238 -15.87 39.36 18.33
CA ALA A 238 -16.77 40.50 18.14
C ALA A 238 -18.16 40.23 18.73
N GLU A 239 -18.70 39.03 18.54
CA GLU A 239 -19.97 38.60 19.12
C GLU A 239 -19.90 38.62 20.66
N GLU A 240 -18.82 38.09 21.23
CA GLU A 240 -18.63 38.06 22.68
C GLU A 240 -18.41 39.46 23.27
N ALA A 241 -17.60 40.30 22.62
CA ALA A 241 -17.39 41.69 23.03
C ALA A 241 -18.69 42.51 22.95
N ALA A 242 -19.51 42.30 21.92
CA ALA A 242 -20.82 42.94 21.80
C ALA A 242 -21.78 42.53 22.94
N ARG A 243 -21.76 41.24 23.35
CA ARG A 243 -22.56 40.75 24.48
C ARG A 243 -22.10 41.36 25.81
N LEU A 244 -20.79 41.46 26.03
CA LEU A 244 -20.21 42.09 27.22
C LEU A 244 -20.58 43.58 27.29
N TRP A 245 -20.46 44.30 26.18
CA TRP A 245 -20.91 45.70 26.09
C TRP A 245 -22.39 45.83 26.44
N HIS A 246 -23.26 44.97 25.87
CA HIS A 246 -24.70 44.99 26.14
C HIS A 246 -25.03 44.69 27.60
N ALA A 247 -24.24 43.83 28.26
CA ALA A 247 -24.36 43.54 29.69
C ALA A 247 -23.82 44.67 30.60
N GLY A 248 -23.28 45.75 30.03
CA GLY A 248 -22.82 46.94 30.75
C GLY A 248 -21.32 47.02 31.02
N THR A 249 -20.51 46.10 30.48
CA THR A 249 -19.06 46.12 30.61
C THR A 249 -18.47 47.28 29.80
N ARG A 250 -17.61 48.09 30.42
CA ARG A 250 -16.85 49.14 29.73
C ARG A 250 -15.49 48.59 29.31
N PHE A 251 -15.14 48.81 28.05
CA PHE A 251 -13.79 48.60 27.55
C PHE A 251 -13.07 49.96 27.63
N ASP A 252 -11.96 50.04 28.35
CA ASP A 252 -11.11 51.24 28.34
C ASP A 252 -10.45 51.38 26.95
N GLU A 253 -10.12 52.61 26.54
CA GLU A 253 -9.44 52.91 25.26
C GLU A 253 -8.24 51.96 25.08
N GLY A 254 -8.15 51.34 23.89
CA GLY A 254 -7.32 50.17 23.62
C GLY A 254 -5.83 50.30 23.99
N PRO A 255 -5.10 49.18 24.05
CA PRO A 255 -3.68 49.20 24.40
C PRO A 255 -2.91 50.13 23.46
N GLU A 256 -2.12 51.05 24.02
CA GLU A 256 -1.19 51.89 23.27
C GLU A 256 -0.32 51.01 22.36
N GLU A 257 -0.17 51.40 21.10
CA GLU A 257 0.72 50.77 20.11
C GLU A 257 2.14 50.67 20.68
N SER A 258 2.48 49.55 21.31
CA SER A 258 3.85 49.22 21.64
C SER A 258 4.47 48.50 20.45
N ASP A 259 5.33 49.22 19.72
CA ASP A 259 6.29 48.67 18.76
C ASP A 259 7.11 47.56 19.44
N GLY A 260 6.72 46.31 19.21
CA GLY A 260 7.36 45.13 19.79
C GLY A 260 7.21 43.96 18.84
N GLU A 261 8.35 43.47 18.34
CA GLU A 261 8.48 42.29 17.49
C GLU A 261 7.88 41.06 18.19
N TYR A 262 6.64 40.69 17.86
CA TYR A 262 5.95 39.56 18.47
C TYR A 262 6.34 38.24 17.79
N SER A 263 7.24 37.50 18.46
CA SER A 263 7.60 36.13 18.12
C SER A 263 6.60 35.12 18.71
N GLY A 264 5.79 34.47 17.86
CA GLY A 264 5.49 33.03 17.97
C GLY A 264 4.49 32.51 19.00
N ALA A 265 3.54 33.29 19.52
CA ALA A 265 2.42 32.75 20.32
C ALA A 265 1.14 32.59 19.46
N THR A 266 0.55 31.39 19.47
CA THR A 266 -0.43 30.85 18.52
C THR A 266 -1.89 31.31 18.65
N SER A 267 -2.17 32.48 19.22
CA SER A 267 -3.55 32.98 19.35
C SER A 267 -3.64 34.49 19.53
N ASP A 268 -4.63 35.13 18.89
CA ASP A 268 -4.90 36.57 18.93
C ASP A 268 -5.16 37.07 20.39
N PRO A 269 -4.34 37.99 20.93
CA PRO A 269 -4.44 38.51 22.31
C PRO A 269 -5.83 39.06 22.67
N ALA A 270 -6.55 39.60 21.69
CA ALA A 270 -7.89 40.15 21.85
C ALA A 270 -8.91 39.10 22.30
N VAL A 271 -8.86 37.90 21.70
CA VAL A 271 -9.79 36.80 21.96
C VAL A 271 -9.67 36.33 23.40
N HIS A 272 -8.44 36.16 23.88
CA HIS A 272 -8.16 35.74 25.26
C HIS A 272 -8.64 36.76 26.28
N HIS A 273 -8.41 38.05 26.03
CA HIS A 273 -8.88 39.11 26.92
C HIS A 273 -10.42 39.13 27.08
N ILE A 274 -11.14 38.92 25.97
CA ILE A 274 -12.61 38.86 25.96
C ILE A 274 -13.11 37.60 26.69
N LEU A 275 -12.46 36.45 26.47
CA LEU A 275 -12.78 35.20 27.16
C LEU A 275 -12.52 35.29 28.66
N ASP A 276 -11.40 35.88 29.07
CA ASP A 276 -11.07 36.08 30.49
C ASP A 276 -12.10 36.98 31.18
N THR A 277 -12.54 38.05 30.50
CA THR A 277 -13.60 38.94 31.01
C THR A 277 -14.92 38.20 31.17
N ARG A 278 -15.27 37.31 30.24
CA ARG A 278 -16.50 36.49 30.31
C ARG A 278 -16.42 35.43 31.41
N LEU A 279 -15.27 34.78 31.58
CA LEU A 279 -15.05 33.81 32.65
C LEU A 279 -15.09 34.46 34.03
N ALA A 280 -14.63 35.71 34.17
CA ALA A 280 -14.68 36.48 35.41
C ALA A 280 -16.11 36.81 35.89
N LEU A 281 -17.11 36.73 35.00
CA LEU A 281 -18.53 36.91 35.34
C LEU A 281 -19.18 35.64 35.91
N LEU A 282 -18.48 34.49 35.89
CA LEU A 282 -18.96 33.23 36.44
C LEU A 282 -18.38 32.97 37.83
N PRO A 283 -19.09 32.22 38.70
CA PRO A 283 -18.53 31.78 39.95
C PRO A 283 -17.26 30.93 39.73
N ASP A 284 -16.23 31.12 40.55
CA ASP A 284 -14.95 30.39 40.44
C ASP A 284 -15.14 28.86 40.39
N SER A 285 -16.12 28.34 41.15
CA SER A 285 -16.47 26.92 41.15
C SER A 285 -16.95 26.38 39.79
N VAL A 286 -17.59 27.21 38.97
CA VAL A 286 -18.03 26.85 37.61
C VAL A 286 -16.83 26.86 36.66
N VAL A 287 -15.95 27.87 36.78
CA VAL A 287 -14.74 27.98 35.96
C VAL A 287 -13.78 26.82 36.24
N ASP A 288 -13.60 26.43 37.52
CA ASP A 288 -12.77 25.29 37.92
C ASP A 288 -13.30 23.95 37.38
N LEU A 289 -14.64 23.78 37.40
CA LEU A 289 -15.30 22.61 36.81
C LEU A 289 -15.06 22.55 35.29
N LEU A 290 -15.27 23.66 34.57
CA LEU A 290 -15.08 23.74 33.12
C LEU A 290 -13.61 23.57 32.72
N THR A 291 -12.69 24.02 33.57
CA THR A 291 -11.24 23.80 33.41
C THR A 291 -10.92 22.30 33.46
N THR A 292 -11.53 21.56 34.38
CA THR A 292 -11.37 20.10 34.43
C THR A 292 -12.01 19.42 33.22
N ALA A 293 -13.17 19.89 32.79
CA ALA A 293 -13.83 19.40 31.58
C ALA A 293 -12.99 19.64 30.31
N ALA A 294 -12.29 20.78 30.24
CA ALA A 294 -11.43 21.11 29.12
C ALA A 294 -10.25 20.14 28.93
N LEU A 295 -9.76 19.56 30.03
CA LEU A 295 -8.71 18.54 30.03
C LEU A 295 -9.24 17.14 29.70
N LEU A 296 -10.54 16.85 29.91
CA LEU A 296 -11.18 15.63 29.43
C LEU A 296 -11.38 15.65 27.91
N GLY A 297 -11.61 16.84 27.33
CA GLY A 297 -11.70 17.00 25.88
C GLY A 297 -12.75 18.00 25.39
N GLY A 298 -12.95 18.06 24.06
CA GLY A 298 -13.97 18.89 23.41
C GLY A 298 -15.42 18.43 23.66
N GLU A 299 -15.60 17.13 23.91
CA GLU A 299 -16.82 16.53 24.43
C GLU A 299 -16.51 15.78 25.73
N PHE A 300 -17.43 15.79 26.69
CA PHE A 300 -17.25 15.09 27.96
C PHE A 300 -18.58 14.59 28.54
N ASP A 301 -18.49 13.54 29.35
CA ASP A 301 -19.62 12.98 30.10
C ASP A 301 -19.69 13.60 31.51
N SER A 302 -20.88 14.06 31.91
CA SER A 302 -21.06 14.72 33.20
C SER A 302 -20.84 13.79 34.39
N ALA A 303 -21.05 12.47 34.25
CA ALA A 303 -20.77 11.51 35.31
C ALA A 303 -19.27 11.30 35.49
N VAL A 304 -18.51 11.24 34.39
CA VAL A 304 -17.04 11.18 34.43
C VAL A 304 -16.48 12.47 35.03
N LEU A 305 -16.96 13.64 34.59
CA LEU A 305 -16.55 14.93 35.15
C LEU A 305 -16.83 15.01 36.66
N ALA A 306 -18.03 14.59 37.10
CA ALA A 306 -18.37 14.58 38.53
C ALA A 306 -17.46 13.65 39.33
N ALA A 307 -17.12 12.47 38.81
CA ALA A 307 -16.20 11.54 39.46
C ALA A 307 -14.78 12.12 39.56
N VAL A 308 -14.29 12.80 38.52
CA VAL A 308 -12.97 13.46 38.52
C VAL A 308 -12.93 14.61 39.53
N THR A 309 -13.96 15.47 39.55
CA THR A 309 -14.07 16.57 40.53
C THR A 309 -14.16 16.04 41.96
N ALA A 310 -14.87 14.94 42.18
CA ALA A 310 -14.93 14.28 43.49
C ALA A 310 -13.55 13.73 43.91
N ALA A 311 -12.78 13.16 42.96
CA ALA A 311 -11.42 12.68 43.22
C ALA A 311 -10.44 13.82 43.55
N LEU A 312 -10.62 15.00 42.93
CA LEU A 312 -9.82 16.21 43.22
C LEU A 312 -10.11 16.84 44.59
N ALA A 313 -11.33 16.63 45.13
CA ALA A 313 -11.75 17.17 46.42
C ALA A 313 -11.26 16.37 47.64
N ILE A 314 -10.58 15.24 47.43
CA ILE A 314 -9.99 14.42 48.50
C ILE A 314 -8.56 14.93 48.75
N PRO A 315 -8.23 15.48 49.94
CA PRO A 315 -6.85 15.83 50.27
C PRO A 315 -5.96 14.57 50.26
N GLU A 316 -4.75 14.64 49.71
CA GLU A 316 -3.79 13.55 49.82
C GLU A 316 -3.55 13.18 51.31
N PRO A 317 -3.35 11.90 51.65
CA PRO A 317 -2.78 11.55 52.94
C PRO A 317 -1.37 12.15 53.04
N ALA A 318 -1.19 13.09 53.96
CA ALA A 318 0.09 13.75 54.20
C ALA A 318 1.23 12.71 54.34
N ALA A 319 2.22 12.80 53.45
CA ALA A 319 3.46 12.05 53.57
C ALA A 319 4.17 12.45 54.88
N THR A 320 4.31 11.47 55.78
CA THR A 320 5.28 11.43 56.89
C THR A 320 5.38 12.67 57.80
N ALA A 321 4.62 12.67 58.90
CA ALA A 321 5.04 13.29 60.16
C ALA A 321 4.77 12.29 61.30
N THR A 322 5.81 11.96 62.05
CA THR A 322 5.83 11.12 63.24
C THR A 322 4.80 11.56 64.29
N PRO A 323 4.15 10.63 65.02
CA PRO A 323 3.19 11.00 66.04
C PRO A 323 3.95 11.43 67.31
N VAL A 324 3.87 12.71 67.66
CA VAL A 324 4.09 13.13 69.04
C VAL A 324 2.73 13.41 69.65
N LEU A 325 2.34 12.55 70.57
CA LEU A 325 1.21 12.75 71.47
C LEU A 325 1.42 14.05 72.25
N ASN A 326 0.47 14.98 72.16
CA ASN A 326 0.21 15.90 73.27
C ASN A 326 -1.29 16.07 73.43
N LEU A 327 -1.81 15.43 74.47
CA LEU A 327 -3.05 15.77 75.13
C LEU A 327 -2.81 17.10 75.85
N ASP A 328 -3.58 18.14 75.48
CA ASP A 328 -4.18 19.13 76.39
C ASP A 328 -4.57 20.39 75.63
N ALA A 329 -5.89 20.61 75.47
CA ALA A 329 -6.60 21.89 75.61
C ALA A 329 -7.95 21.79 74.91
N ALA A 330 -9.00 21.61 75.70
CA ALA A 330 -10.37 21.87 75.29
C ALA A 330 -10.55 23.36 74.95
N GLY A 331 -11.12 23.68 73.79
CA GLY A 331 -11.47 25.05 73.44
C GLY A 331 -12.06 25.20 72.04
N SER A 332 -13.37 25.45 71.99
CA SER A 332 -14.16 26.08 70.91
C SER A 332 -14.04 25.52 69.49
N ALA A 333 -15.08 24.80 69.08
CA ALA A 333 -15.46 24.60 67.70
C ALA A 333 -15.90 25.93 67.08
N ASP A 334 -15.03 26.54 66.27
CA ASP A 334 -15.42 27.40 65.15
C ASP A 334 -14.87 26.78 63.87
N ALA A 335 -15.67 25.89 63.28
CA ALA A 335 -15.43 25.35 61.96
C ALA A 335 -15.79 26.44 60.94
N LEU A 336 -14.78 27.08 60.35
CA LEU A 336 -14.91 27.74 59.05
C LEU A 336 -15.46 26.73 58.03
N PRO A 337 -16.44 27.10 57.19
CA PRO A 337 -16.99 26.18 56.21
C PRO A 337 -15.96 25.93 55.10
N VAL A 338 -15.44 24.70 55.01
CA VAL A 338 -14.77 24.20 53.80
C VAL A 338 -15.86 23.99 52.74
N SER A 339 -16.18 25.06 52.02
CA SER A 339 -16.87 24.99 50.73
C SER A 339 -16.02 24.16 49.76
N GLY A 340 -16.52 23.02 49.29
CA GLY A 340 -15.76 22.26 48.28
C GLY A 340 -16.24 20.84 47.96
N ARG A 341 -17.25 20.29 48.65
CA ARG A 341 -17.88 19.05 48.18
C ARG A 341 -18.90 19.39 47.11
N VAL A 342 -18.48 19.38 45.84
CA VAL A 342 -19.39 19.46 44.70
C VAL A 342 -20.07 18.09 44.54
N GLY A 343 -21.27 17.93 45.07
CA GLY A 343 -22.10 16.73 44.84
C GLY A 343 -22.61 16.66 43.39
N PRO A 344 -23.14 15.51 42.92
CA PRO A 344 -23.66 15.36 41.55
C PRO A 344 -24.71 16.42 41.15
N GLY A 345 -25.51 16.88 42.12
CA GLY A 345 -26.48 17.97 41.92
C GLY A 345 -25.85 19.35 41.70
N GLN A 346 -24.68 19.63 42.28
CA GLN A 346 -23.96 20.89 42.09
C GLN A 346 -23.21 20.93 40.77
N VAL A 347 -22.68 19.79 40.29
CA VAL A 347 -22.14 19.67 38.91
C VAL A 347 -23.24 19.99 37.90
N THR A 348 -24.44 19.44 38.09
CA THR A 348 -25.59 19.69 37.20
C THR A 348 -25.98 21.17 37.18
N SER A 349 -26.03 21.83 38.34
CA SER A 349 -26.32 23.27 38.44
C SER A 349 -25.22 24.13 37.80
N ALA A 350 -23.96 23.77 37.97
CA ALA A 350 -22.82 24.47 37.36
C ALA A 350 -22.81 24.32 35.84
N LEU A 351 -23.10 23.12 35.32
CA LEU A 351 -23.27 22.88 33.88
C LEU A 351 -24.48 23.67 33.33
N ALA A 352 -25.59 23.75 34.04
CA ALA A 352 -26.73 24.59 33.64
C ALA A 352 -26.35 26.09 33.58
N SER A 353 -25.55 26.57 34.53
CA SER A 353 -25.00 27.94 34.50
C SER A 353 -24.07 28.15 33.29
N ALA A 354 -23.22 27.17 32.97
CA ALA A 354 -22.32 27.22 31.82
C ALA A 354 -23.07 27.15 30.48
N VAL A 355 -24.17 26.39 30.40
CA VAL A 355 -25.10 26.38 29.26
C VAL A 355 -25.81 27.73 29.12
N GLY A 356 -26.31 28.30 30.23
CA GLY A 356 -26.93 29.62 30.23
C GLY A 356 -25.97 30.73 29.79
N ALA A 357 -24.70 30.61 30.19
CA ALA A 357 -23.60 31.46 29.75
C ALA A 357 -23.09 31.11 28.35
N ARG A 358 -23.63 30.10 27.66
CA ARG A 358 -23.28 29.62 26.31
C ARG A 358 -21.82 29.16 26.13
N LEU A 359 -21.16 28.74 27.20
CA LEU A 359 -19.80 28.18 27.13
C LEU A 359 -19.78 26.72 26.66
N ILE A 360 -20.84 25.99 26.98
CA ILE A 360 -21.05 24.59 26.60
C ILE A 360 -22.49 24.40 26.10
N ALA A 361 -22.70 23.34 25.31
CA ALA A 361 -24.00 22.92 24.81
C ALA A 361 -24.24 21.43 25.09
N PRO A 362 -25.49 21.04 25.42
CA PRO A 362 -25.84 19.62 25.56
C PRO A 362 -25.88 18.93 24.18
N VAL A 363 -25.28 17.74 24.09
CA VAL A 363 -25.22 16.93 22.84
C VAL A 363 -26.26 15.79 22.86
N GLY A 364 -26.76 15.45 24.05
CA GLY A 364 -27.75 14.39 24.27
C GLY A 364 -27.34 13.46 25.41
N GLY A 365 -28.32 13.00 26.20
CA GLY A 365 -28.04 12.24 27.42
C GLY A 365 -27.25 13.05 28.45
N ASN A 366 -26.19 12.45 29.02
CA ASN A 366 -25.29 13.07 29.99
C ASN A 366 -24.04 13.72 29.36
N ARG A 367 -24.04 14.00 28.05
CA ARG A 367 -22.88 14.55 27.34
C ARG A 367 -23.02 16.03 26.99
N TYR A 368 -21.90 16.73 27.12
CA TYR A 368 -21.76 18.15 26.83
C TYR A 368 -20.58 18.36 25.88
N ARG A 369 -20.65 19.42 25.07
CA ARG A 369 -19.61 19.89 24.16
C ARG A 369 -19.32 21.36 24.47
N PHE A 370 -18.06 21.78 24.32
CA PHE A 370 -17.76 23.22 24.30
C PHE A 370 -18.35 23.88 23.05
N THR A 371 -19.03 25.01 23.22
CA THR A 371 -19.62 25.73 22.08
C THR A 371 -18.55 26.15 21.07
N HIS A 372 -17.33 26.39 21.55
CA HIS A 372 -16.17 26.73 20.72
C HIS A 372 -14.85 26.19 21.32
N ASP A 373 -13.90 25.72 20.49
CA ASP A 373 -12.64 25.12 20.96
C ASP A 373 -11.71 26.13 21.66
N LEU A 374 -11.70 27.40 21.21
CA LEU A 374 -11.05 28.53 21.90
C LEU A 374 -11.41 28.64 23.40
N ILE A 375 -12.66 28.36 23.77
CA ILE A 375 -13.09 28.39 25.19
C ILE A 375 -12.37 27.27 25.96
N ARG A 376 -12.30 26.07 25.37
CA ARG A 376 -11.60 24.92 25.94
C ARG A 376 -10.10 25.21 26.08
N GLU A 377 -9.49 25.75 25.03
CA GLU A 377 -8.06 26.11 25.01
C GLU A 377 -7.73 27.17 26.07
N ALA A 378 -8.51 28.25 26.14
CA ALA A 378 -8.33 29.29 27.16
C ALA A 378 -8.45 28.71 28.58
N LEU A 379 -9.47 27.87 28.84
CA LEU A 379 -9.63 27.20 30.13
C LEU A 379 -8.47 26.25 30.45
N ALA A 380 -7.97 25.49 29.47
CA ALA A 380 -6.85 24.58 29.65
C ALA A 380 -5.51 25.31 29.88
N GLN A 381 -5.35 26.54 29.37
CA GLN A 381 -4.15 27.36 29.57
C GLN A 381 -4.14 28.10 30.91
N ARG A 382 -5.30 28.23 31.58
CA ARG A 382 -5.41 28.90 32.90
C ARG A 382 -4.86 28.10 34.06
N VAL A 383 -4.53 26.83 33.86
CA VAL A 383 -3.96 25.97 34.90
C VAL A 383 -2.45 26.00 34.85
N ASP A 384 -1.83 26.23 36.01
CA ASP A 384 -0.40 26.01 36.14
C ASP A 384 -0.06 24.52 35.94
N ALA A 385 1.22 24.23 35.68
CA ALA A 385 1.66 22.87 35.39
C ALA A 385 1.39 21.88 36.54
N ALA A 386 1.43 22.31 37.80
CA ALA A 386 1.19 21.42 38.95
C ALA A 386 -0.30 21.05 39.06
N GLN A 387 -1.16 22.02 38.82
CA GLN A 387 -2.60 21.86 38.75
C GLN A 387 -3.04 20.97 37.58
N ALA A 388 -2.45 21.15 36.39
CA ALA A 388 -2.70 20.30 35.22
C ALA A 388 -2.33 18.84 35.52
N ARG A 389 -1.16 18.61 36.14
CA ARG A 389 -0.70 17.26 36.54
C ARG A 389 -1.66 16.56 37.49
N ARG A 390 -2.12 17.26 38.53
CA ARG A 390 -3.12 16.72 39.49
C ARG A 390 -4.44 16.37 38.80
N ARG A 391 -4.95 17.23 37.92
CA ARG A 391 -6.18 16.97 37.16
C ARG A 391 -6.03 15.76 36.25
N HIS A 392 -4.91 15.62 35.53
CA HIS A 392 -4.65 14.43 34.73
C HIS A 392 -4.54 13.15 35.56
N ALA A 393 -3.93 13.18 36.75
CA ALA A 393 -3.90 12.03 37.65
C ALA A 393 -5.32 11.61 38.10
N ALA A 394 -6.17 12.57 38.44
CA ALA A 394 -7.58 12.31 38.79
C ALA A 394 -8.36 11.73 37.60
N ILE A 395 -8.13 12.23 36.38
CA ILE A 395 -8.71 11.68 35.14
C ILE A 395 -8.30 10.21 34.96
N VAL A 396 -7.02 9.88 35.11
CA VAL A 396 -6.52 8.49 35.02
C VAL A 396 -7.23 7.59 36.03
N ALA A 397 -7.38 8.03 37.28
CA ALA A 397 -8.03 7.25 38.32
C ALA A 397 -9.48 6.86 37.96
N VAL A 398 -10.21 7.76 37.29
CA VAL A 398 -11.60 7.55 36.88
C VAL A 398 -11.71 6.74 35.58
N LEU A 399 -10.89 7.02 34.57
CA LEU A 399 -10.98 6.34 33.28
C LEU A 399 -10.59 4.86 33.35
N ARG A 400 -9.85 4.43 34.38
CA ARG A 400 -9.47 3.02 34.60
C ARG A 400 -10.65 2.05 34.73
N SER A 401 -11.78 2.50 35.25
CA SER A 401 -12.99 1.67 35.43
C SER A 401 -13.99 1.83 34.29
N SER A 402 -13.62 2.59 33.25
CA SER A 402 -14.47 2.94 32.11
C SER A 402 -14.04 2.15 30.86
N ASP A 403 -14.94 1.98 29.90
CA ASP A 403 -14.66 1.34 28.59
C ASP A 403 -13.92 2.30 27.64
N THR A 404 -12.81 2.89 28.13
CA THR A 404 -12.04 3.91 27.40
C THR A 404 -10.84 3.26 26.71
N ALA A 405 -10.51 3.71 25.50
CA ALA A 405 -9.37 3.21 24.75
C ALA A 405 -8.06 3.33 25.54
N PRO A 406 -7.20 2.29 25.58
CA PRO A 406 -5.94 2.31 26.34
C PRO A 406 -5.02 3.50 26.02
N GLY A 407 -4.98 3.93 24.76
CA GLY A 407 -4.18 5.09 24.33
C GLY A 407 -4.56 6.40 25.04
N ALA A 408 -5.86 6.67 25.20
CA ALA A 408 -6.34 7.88 25.88
C ALA A 408 -5.97 7.89 27.37
N VAL A 409 -6.07 6.74 28.04
CA VAL A 409 -5.68 6.60 29.45
C VAL A 409 -4.16 6.78 29.61
N ALA A 410 -3.38 6.17 28.71
CA ALA A 410 -1.92 6.27 28.72
C ALA A 410 -1.43 7.71 28.53
N GLN A 411 -2.10 8.51 27.71
CA GLN A 411 -1.77 9.92 27.56
C GLN A 411 -1.98 10.72 28.84
N HIS A 412 -3.17 10.62 29.45
CA HIS A 412 -3.41 11.34 30.69
C HIS A 412 -2.42 10.90 31.78
N ALA A 413 -2.03 9.63 31.80
CA ALA A 413 -0.97 9.15 32.68
C ALA A 413 0.38 9.80 32.37
N TYR A 414 0.75 9.92 31.09
CA TYR A 414 1.98 10.59 30.68
C TYR A 414 1.98 12.08 31.08
N LEU A 415 0.91 12.81 30.78
CA LEU A 415 0.73 14.24 31.10
C LEU A 415 0.64 14.52 32.61
N ALA A 416 0.17 13.56 33.41
CA ALA A 416 0.17 13.67 34.86
C ALA A 416 1.59 13.72 35.46
N ALA A 417 2.61 13.33 34.69
CA ALA A 417 4.00 13.25 35.08
C ALA A 417 4.21 12.65 36.49
N ASP A 418 4.79 13.38 37.44
CA ASP A 418 5.09 12.91 38.80
C ASP A 418 3.84 12.67 39.68
N ALA A 419 2.67 13.19 39.29
CA ALA A 419 1.40 12.91 39.98
C ALA A 419 0.87 11.48 39.75
N VAL A 420 1.45 10.73 38.80
CA VAL A 420 1.24 9.29 38.65
C VAL A 420 2.59 8.60 38.72
N ALA A 421 2.69 7.59 39.60
CA ALA A 421 3.94 6.84 39.79
C ALA A 421 4.52 6.34 38.46
N ALA A 422 5.84 6.44 38.28
CA ALA A 422 6.50 6.08 37.01
C ALA A 422 6.18 4.64 36.56
N ASP A 423 6.15 3.68 37.49
CA ASP A 423 5.81 2.28 37.20
C ASP A 423 4.38 2.11 36.65
N GLU A 424 3.45 2.91 37.16
CA GLU A 424 2.06 2.94 36.73
C GLU A 424 1.94 3.50 35.32
N ARG A 425 2.65 4.60 35.03
CA ARG A 425 2.69 5.22 33.70
C ARG A 425 3.28 4.27 32.66
N ILE A 426 4.41 3.62 32.99
CA ILE A 426 5.04 2.61 32.11
C ILE A 426 4.03 1.50 31.79
N ARG A 427 3.32 0.97 32.79
CA ARG A 427 2.34 -0.11 32.56
C ARG A 427 1.20 0.32 31.64
N LEU A 428 0.68 1.54 31.81
CA LEU A 428 -0.38 2.08 30.95
C LEU A 428 0.10 2.30 29.51
N LEU A 429 1.31 2.86 29.34
CA LEU A 429 1.94 3.04 28.02
C LEU A 429 2.17 1.69 27.32
N LEU A 430 2.65 0.67 28.02
CA LEU A 430 2.84 -0.66 27.44
C LEU A 430 1.51 -1.34 27.09
N THR A 431 0.43 -1.03 27.81
CA THR A 431 -0.91 -1.52 27.46
C THR A 431 -1.42 -0.84 26.19
N ALA A 432 -1.21 0.47 26.07
CA ALA A 432 -1.52 1.23 24.85
C ALA A 432 -0.67 0.79 23.64
N ALA A 433 0.61 0.49 23.85
CA ALA A 433 1.49 -0.04 22.81
C ALA A 433 0.96 -1.37 22.26
N ARG A 434 0.59 -2.32 23.12
CA ARG A 434 0.03 -3.62 22.69
C ARG A 434 -1.32 -3.47 21.99
N ASP A 435 -2.19 -2.56 22.46
CA ASP A 435 -3.44 -2.24 21.78
C ASP A 435 -3.19 -1.64 20.39
N ALA A 436 -2.26 -0.70 20.29
CA ALA A 436 -1.85 -0.10 19.03
C ALA A 436 -1.25 -1.14 18.06
N THR A 437 -0.39 -2.04 18.54
CA THR A 437 0.11 -3.20 17.76
C THR A 437 -1.05 -4.07 17.27
N GLY A 438 -2.00 -4.42 18.16
CA GLY A 438 -3.18 -5.22 17.81
C GLY A 438 -4.15 -4.56 16.82
N ARG A 439 -4.08 -3.23 16.67
CA ARG A 439 -4.84 -2.44 15.67
C ARG A 439 -3.98 -1.97 14.48
N LEU A 440 -2.74 -2.46 14.38
CA LEU A 440 -1.81 -2.15 13.28
C LEU A 440 -1.38 -0.68 13.19
N ALA A 441 -1.39 0.03 14.31
CA ALA A 441 -0.89 1.40 14.42
C ALA A 441 0.57 1.39 14.89
N ALA A 442 1.49 0.89 14.05
CA ALA A 442 2.90 0.69 14.41
C ALA A 442 3.61 1.97 14.86
N GLY A 443 3.35 3.11 14.22
CA GLY A 443 3.88 4.41 14.65
C GLY A 443 3.37 4.86 16.02
N GLU A 444 2.09 4.58 16.33
CA GLU A 444 1.50 4.83 17.66
C GLU A 444 2.16 3.92 18.71
N ALA A 445 2.34 2.63 18.40
CA ALA A 445 3.02 1.68 19.27
C ALA A 445 4.46 2.12 19.57
N ALA A 446 5.23 2.51 18.55
CA ALA A 446 6.58 3.02 18.70
C ALA A 446 6.62 4.26 19.61
N GLN A 447 5.67 5.19 19.47
CA GLN A 447 5.58 6.37 20.34
C GLN A 447 5.35 6.00 21.81
N HIS A 448 4.43 5.06 22.10
CA HIS A 448 4.18 4.57 23.45
C HIS A 448 5.41 3.88 24.05
N TYR A 449 6.13 3.07 23.26
CA TYR A 449 7.39 2.44 23.68
C TYR A 449 8.49 3.48 23.96
N ARG A 450 8.68 4.50 23.10
CA ARG A 450 9.65 5.60 23.34
C ARG A 450 9.36 6.31 24.66
N ARG A 451 8.08 6.62 24.93
CA ARG A 451 7.65 7.26 26.18
C ARG A 451 7.88 6.37 27.39
N ALA A 452 7.61 5.06 27.27
CA ALA A 452 7.85 4.12 28.35
C ALA A 452 9.36 4.00 28.64
N ALA A 453 10.21 3.93 27.61
CA ALA A 453 11.66 3.84 27.73
C ALA A 453 12.25 5.05 28.47
N ALA A 454 11.76 6.26 28.17
CA ALA A 454 12.19 7.49 28.82
C ALA A 454 11.86 7.57 30.33
N LEU A 455 10.92 6.75 30.82
CA LEU A 455 10.52 6.71 32.23
C LEU A 455 11.26 5.64 33.05
N VAL A 456 12.00 4.74 32.40
CA VAL A 456 12.72 3.67 33.09
C VAL A 456 13.91 4.26 33.85
N ARG A 457 14.10 3.84 35.10
CA ARG A 457 15.24 4.29 35.91
C ARG A 457 16.55 3.78 35.31
N PRO A 458 17.65 4.56 35.33
CA PRO A 458 18.94 4.14 34.77
C PRO A 458 19.47 2.79 35.31
N GLY A 459 19.15 2.44 36.56
CA GLY A 459 19.56 1.19 37.20
C GLY A 459 18.69 -0.04 36.89
N ASP A 460 17.55 0.10 36.19
CA ASP A 460 16.66 -1.01 35.84
C ASP A 460 16.93 -1.49 34.39
N ALA A 461 18.12 -2.05 34.20
CA ALA A 461 18.63 -2.42 32.88
C ALA A 461 17.75 -3.44 32.16
N ARG A 462 17.22 -4.43 32.88
CA ARG A 462 16.35 -5.47 32.31
C ARG A 462 15.06 -4.88 31.73
N ARG A 463 14.37 -4.04 32.51
CA ARG A 463 13.13 -3.41 32.06
C ARG A 463 13.36 -2.43 30.91
N ARG A 464 14.50 -1.72 30.91
CA ARG A 464 14.91 -0.89 29.77
C ARG A 464 15.11 -1.74 28.52
N GLY A 465 15.82 -2.86 28.65
CA GLY A 465 16.03 -3.83 27.57
C GLY A 465 14.71 -4.32 26.96
N ASP A 466 13.78 -4.81 27.78
CA ASP A 466 12.47 -5.32 27.31
C ASP A 466 11.66 -4.25 26.54
N ILE A 467 11.65 -3.02 27.05
CA ILE A 467 10.90 -1.91 26.45
C ILE A 467 11.56 -1.45 25.14
N THR A 468 12.89 -1.34 25.12
CA THR A 468 13.63 -0.96 23.91
C THR A 468 13.56 -2.06 22.83
N LEU A 469 13.49 -3.33 23.21
CA LEU A 469 13.23 -4.42 22.26
C LEU A 469 11.84 -4.31 21.63
N GLY A 470 10.82 -4.03 22.44
CA GLY A 470 9.47 -3.72 21.94
C GLY A 470 9.45 -2.50 21.00
N LEU A 471 10.22 -1.46 21.33
CA LEU A 471 10.42 -0.30 20.46
C LEU A 471 11.05 -0.69 19.12
N ALA A 472 12.14 -1.48 19.13
CA ALA A 472 12.85 -1.87 17.91
C ALA A 472 11.95 -2.67 16.95
N HIS A 473 11.13 -3.58 17.47
CA HIS A 473 10.12 -4.27 16.67
C HIS A 473 9.04 -3.31 16.13
N ALA A 474 8.51 -2.42 16.97
CA ALA A 474 7.50 -1.45 16.52
C ALA A 474 8.03 -0.47 15.45
N LEU A 475 9.31 -0.08 15.52
CA LEU A 475 9.98 0.73 14.50
C LEU A 475 10.17 -0.06 13.19
N THR A 476 10.52 -1.34 13.30
CA THR A 476 10.60 -2.25 12.14
C THR A 476 9.25 -2.35 11.44
N ASP A 477 8.17 -2.56 12.21
CA ASP A 477 6.80 -2.63 11.68
C ASP A 477 6.31 -1.29 11.11
N ALA A 478 6.78 -0.17 11.66
CA ALA A 478 6.49 1.17 11.15
C ALA A 478 7.29 1.52 9.88
N GLY A 479 8.29 0.72 9.51
CA GLY A 479 9.20 0.99 8.39
C GLY A 479 10.30 2.02 8.69
N GLU A 480 10.46 2.42 9.96
CA GLU A 480 11.53 3.30 10.44
C GLU A 480 12.83 2.48 10.62
N LEU A 481 13.35 1.90 9.53
CA LEU A 481 14.40 0.86 9.58
C LEU A 481 15.75 1.34 10.14
N ASP A 482 16.12 2.61 9.90
CA ASP A 482 17.34 3.19 10.46
C ASP A 482 17.23 3.33 11.97
N ASP A 483 16.10 3.83 12.48
CA ASP A 483 15.86 3.95 13.92
C ASP A 483 15.74 2.57 14.58
N ALA A 484 15.13 1.60 13.90
CA ALA A 484 15.07 0.21 14.35
C ALA A 484 16.49 -0.39 14.49
N ARG A 485 17.36 -0.15 13.51
CA ARG A 485 18.76 -0.60 13.54
C ARG A 485 19.51 0.02 14.72
N HIS A 486 19.41 1.32 14.92
CA HIS A 486 20.02 1.99 16.07
C HIS A 486 19.49 1.45 17.40
N ALA A 487 18.20 1.15 17.50
CA ALA A 487 17.60 0.56 18.69
C ALA A 487 18.17 -0.84 19.00
N PHE A 488 18.29 -1.71 17.99
CA PHE A 488 18.91 -3.03 18.17
C PHE A 488 20.42 -2.96 18.47
N GLU A 489 21.16 -2.05 17.84
CA GLU A 489 22.58 -1.83 18.15
C GLU A 489 22.78 -1.35 19.59
N SER A 490 21.94 -0.42 20.05
CA SER A 490 21.94 0.02 21.45
C SER A 490 21.62 -1.11 22.41
N LEU A 491 20.70 -2.01 22.06
CA LEU A 491 20.39 -3.20 22.87
C LEU A 491 21.55 -4.18 22.94
N LEU A 492 22.31 -4.37 21.84
CA LEU A 492 23.49 -5.23 21.84
C LEU A 492 24.57 -4.72 22.79
N ASP A 493 24.80 -3.41 22.79
CA ASP A 493 25.76 -2.78 23.69
C ASP A 493 25.30 -2.96 25.15
N ASP A 494 24.05 -2.60 25.45
CA ASP A 494 23.46 -2.73 26.79
C ASP A 494 23.48 -4.19 27.29
N ALA A 495 23.04 -5.16 26.48
CA ALA A 495 23.02 -6.57 26.82
C ALA A 495 24.44 -7.15 26.99
N GLY A 496 25.40 -6.64 26.22
CA GLY A 496 26.82 -6.97 26.35
C GLY A 496 27.40 -6.53 27.69
N TYR A 497 26.97 -5.38 28.23
CA TYR A 497 27.37 -4.89 29.55
C TYR A 497 26.62 -5.57 30.69
N SER A 498 25.31 -5.80 30.55
CA SER A 498 24.48 -6.41 31.60
C SER A 498 24.67 -7.93 31.71
N GLY A 499 25.23 -8.56 30.67
CA GLY A 499 25.42 -10.01 30.61
C GLY A 499 24.11 -10.77 30.47
N ASP A 500 23.15 -10.25 29.69
CA ASP A 500 21.86 -10.91 29.41
C ASP A 500 21.93 -11.65 28.05
N PRO A 501 22.08 -12.99 28.04
CA PRO A 501 22.27 -13.75 26.81
C PRO A 501 21.05 -13.74 25.87
N GLU A 502 19.83 -13.71 26.42
CA GLU A 502 18.60 -13.74 25.64
C GLU A 502 18.37 -12.42 24.92
N LEU A 503 18.51 -11.29 25.62
CA LEU A 503 18.37 -9.97 25.03
C LEU A 503 19.44 -9.73 23.96
N TYR A 504 20.68 -10.17 24.21
CA TYR A 504 21.76 -10.10 23.22
C TYR A 504 21.39 -10.91 21.96
N ALA A 505 20.90 -12.13 22.13
CA ALA A 505 20.49 -13.01 21.03
C ALA A 505 19.31 -12.46 20.22
N GLN A 506 18.28 -11.93 20.88
CA GLN A 506 17.14 -11.29 20.20
C GLN A 506 17.57 -10.07 19.40
N SER A 507 18.50 -9.27 19.93
CA SER A 507 19.02 -8.09 19.25
C SER A 507 19.86 -8.44 18.02
N VAL A 508 20.67 -9.50 18.10
CA VAL A 508 21.40 -10.01 16.92
C VAL A 508 20.43 -10.51 15.84
N LEU A 509 19.40 -11.27 16.22
CA LEU A 509 18.40 -11.73 15.25
C LEU A 509 17.62 -10.58 14.62
N GLY A 510 17.23 -9.57 15.40
CA GLY A 510 16.57 -8.37 14.88
C GLY A 510 17.42 -7.64 13.84
N LEU A 511 18.72 -7.44 14.10
CA LEU A 511 19.64 -6.86 13.11
C LEU A 511 19.79 -7.73 11.86
N ASN A 512 19.84 -9.04 12.03
CA ASN A 512 19.93 -9.98 10.91
C ASN A 512 18.69 -9.89 10.01
N GLU A 513 17.50 -9.79 10.62
CA GLU A 513 16.22 -9.64 9.93
C GLU A 513 16.12 -8.30 9.17
N LEU A 514 16.75 -7.23 9.67
CA LEU A 514 16.89 -5.94 8.94
C LEU A 514 17.87 -6.00 7.75
N GLY A 515 18.61 -7.09 7.58
CA GLY A 515 19.56 -7.29 6.48
C GLY A 515 20.94 -6.64 6.69
N ILE A 516 21.90 -7.09 5.87
CA ILE A 516 23.31 -6.66 5.89
C ILE A 516 23.50 -5.57 4.84
N ALA A 517 23.87 -4.36 5.26
CA ALA A 517 24.03 -3.21 4.37
C ALA A 517 25.12 -3.42 3.30
N ASN A 518 26.24 -4.07 3.66
CA ASN A 518 27.30 -4.43 2.73
C ASN A 518 27.72 -5.89 2.88
N VAL A 519 27.05 -6.76 2.13
CA VAL A 519 27.21 -8.22 2.20
C VAL A 519 28.67 -8.68 1.99
N GLU A 520 29.45 -7.98 1.17
CA GLU A 520 30.84 -8.37 0.86
C GLU A 520 31.81 -8.12 2.03
N PHE A 521 31.55 -7.10 2.85
CA PHE A 521 32.47 -6.68 3.92
C PHE A 521 31.98 -7.05 5.32
N ASP A 522 30.66 -7.07 5.55
CA ASP A 522 30.09 -7.21 6.90
C ASP A 522 29.61 -8.64 7.23
N ALA A 523 29.51 -9.55 6.25
CA ALA A 523 29.00 -10.89 6.48
C ALA A 523 29.81 -11.69 7.51
N ASP A 524 31.12 -11.51 7.51
CA ASP A 524 32.04 -12.18 8.43
C ASP A 524 31.79 -11.75 9.87
N ARG A 525 31.63 -10.43 10.06
CA ARG A 525 31.30 -9.80 11.34
C ARG A 525 29.92 -10.21 11.83
N GLU A 526 28.96 -10.32 10.92
CA GLU A 526 27.60 -10.76 11.24
C GLU A 526 27.56 -12.22 11.71
N ILE A 527 28.24 -13.13 11.01
CA ILE A 527 28.34 -14.54 11.44
C ILE A 527 29.01 -14.63 12.81
N GLU A 528 30.10 -13.90 13.04
CA GLU A 528 30.80 -13.91 14.33
C GLU A 528 29.89 -13.44 15.48
N ARG A 529 29.08 -12.40 15.25
CA ARG A 529 28.08 -11.90 16.21
C ARG A 529 27.02 -12.95 16.50
N ILE A 530 26.46 -13.60 15.49
CA ILE A 530 25.44 -14.66 15.64
C ILE A 530 26.02 -15.86 16.40
N GLU A 531 27.22 -16.32 16.05
CA GLU A 531 27.88 -17.43 16.72
C GLU A 531 28.23 -17.10 18.18
N ARG A 532 28.64 -15.85 18.46
CA ARG A 532 28.84 -15.37 19.84
C ARG A 532 27.55 -15.43 20.64
N ALA A 533 26.44 -14.90 20.10
CA ALA A 533 25.14 -14.97 20.76
C ALA A 533 24.74 -16.42 21.05
N HIS A 534 24.96 -17.32 20.08
CA HIS A 534 24.66 -18.74 20.25
C HIS A 534 25.50 -19.39 21.37
N ARG A 535 26.81 -19.10 21.42
CA ARG A 535 27.69 -19.60 22.50
C ARG A 535 27.27 -19.12 23.89
N LEU A 536 26.80 -17.87 24.01
CA LEU A 536 26.31 -17.34 25.29
C LEU A 536 25.08 -18.12 25.78
N LEU A 537 24.14 -18.45 24.88
CA LEU A 537 22.94 -19.23 25.23
C LEU A 537 23.23 -20.70 25.59
N LEU A 538 24.23 -21.33 24.96
CA LEU A 538 24.61 -22.73 25.27
C LEU A 538 25.11 -22.92 26.71
N GLY A 539 25.57 -21.86 27.37
CA GLY A 539 25.97 -21.94 28.78
C GLY A 539 24.80 -22.15 29.74
N GLU A 540 23.59 -21.77 29.34
CA GLU A 540 22.41 -21.70 30.21
C GLU A 540 21.25 -22.60 29.74
N HIS A 541 21.24 -22.98 28.46
CA HIS A 541 20.14 -23.71 27.83
C HIS A 541 20.62 -24.96 27.06
N SER A 542 19.68 -25.85 26.72
CA SER A 542 19.95 -27.02 25.89
C SER A 542 20.16 -26.65 24.41
N ASP A 543 20.76 -27.56 23.63
CA ASP A 543 20.96 -27.39 22.18
C ASP A 543 19.65 -27.17 21.39
N ALA A 544 18.52 -27.64 21.94
CA ALA A 544 17.18 -27.49 21.33
C ALA A 544 16.45 -26.22 21.77
N TYR A 545 17.12 -25.28 22.45
CA TYR A 545 16.50 -24.02 22.84
C TYR A 545 16.10 -23.18 21.60
N PRO A 546 14.82 -22.78 21.43
CA PRO A 546 14.33 -22.17 20.19
C PRO A 546 15.15 -20.99 19.67
N LEU A 547 15.54 -20.08 20.57
CA LEU A 547 16.34 -18.90 20.22
C LEU A 547 17.75 -19.29 19.75
N GLY A 548 18.37 -20.27 20.40
CA GLY A 548 19.65 -20.84 20.00
C GLY A 548 19.59 -21.51 18.62
N VAL A 549 18.50 -22.24 18.34
CA VAL A 549 18.26 -22.88 17.04
C VAL A 549 18.08 -21.83 15.93
N ARG A 550 17.32 -20.76 16.18
CA ARG A 550 17.16 -19.62 15.24
C ARG A 550 18.48 -18.95 14.91
N LEU A 551 19.36 -18.74 15.88
CA LEU A 551 20.70 -18.18 15.64
C LEU A 551 21.54 -19.10 14.74
N ARG A 552 21.57 -20.41 15.00
CA ARG A 552 22.28 -21.36 14.12
C ARG A 552 21.70 -21.35 12.71
N ALA A 553 20.38 -21.30 12.59
CA ALA A 553 19.69 -21.20 11.31
C ALA A 553 20.10 -19.93 10.54
N ALA A 554 20.15 -18.78 11.21
CA ALA A 554 20.58 -17.50 10.64
C ALA A 554 22.05 -17.52 10.17
N ALA A 555 22.99 -17.97 11.00
CA ALA A 555 24.41 -18.06 10.64
C ALA A 555 24.63 -18.93 9.39
N LEU A 556 23.97 -20.09 9.32
CA LEU A 556 24.04 -20.96 8.15
C LEU A 556 23.49 -20.28 6.89
N ARG A 557 22.37 -19.55 6.98
CA ARG A 557 21.81 -18.83 5.83
C ARG A 557 22.73 -17.71 5.35
N VAL A 558 23.29 -16.91 6.26
CA VAL A 558 24.27 -15.88 5.89
C VAL A 558 25.43 -16.54 5.13
N GLY A 559 25.99 -17.64 5.65
CA GLY A 559 27.08 -18.37 4.99
C GLY A 559 26.73 -18.92 3.60
N VAL A 560 25.50 -19.38 3.39
CA VAL A 560 25.02 -19.85 2.07
C VAL A 560 24.90 -18.70 1.06
N HIS A 561 24.35 -17.55 1.48
CA HIS A 561 24.07 -16.42 0.57
C HIS A 561 25.31 -15.57 0.28
N THR A 562 26.27 -15.48 1.20
CA THR A 562 27.51 -14.71 0.99
C THR A 562 28.60 -15.52 0.30
N GLY A 563 28.36 -16.82 0.08
CA GLY A 563 29.33 -17.71 -0.51
C GLY A 563 30.51 -17.98 0.42
N ARG A 564 30.27 -18.30 1.68
CA ARG A 564 31.27 -19.00 2.53
C ARG A 564 31.19 -20.51 2.38
N SER A 565 30.17 -21.02 1.68
CA SER A 565 29.99 -22.44 1.34
C SER A 565 30.30 -22.78 -0.13
N ARG A 566 31.28 -22.08 -0.75
CA ARG A 566 31.60 -22.21 -2.19
C ARG A 566 32.20 -23.56 -2.54
N SER A 567 33.10 -24.07 -1.70
CA SER A 567 33.74 -25.37 -1.95
C SER A 567 32.72 -26.52 -1.85
N PRO A 568 32.86 -27.58 -2.66
CA PRO A 568 32.04 -28.79 -2.54
C PRO A 568 32.03 -29.41 -1.13
N GLU A 569 33.14 -29.35 -0.40
CA GLU A 569 33.27 -29.85 0.97
C GLU A 569 32.52 -28.96 1.97
N GLN A 570 32.58 -27.63 1.81
CA GLN A 570 31.82 -26.70 2.65
C GLN A 570 30.31 -26.86 2.44
N ALA A 571 29.86 -26.93 1.18
CA ALA A 571 28.45 -27.15 0.87
C ALA A 571 27.91 -28.47 1.48
N LYS A 572 28.72 -29.55 1.44
CA LYS A 572 28.37 -30.82 2.10
C LYS A 572 28.25 -30.67 3.62
N ARG A 573 29.17 -29.93 4.27
CA ARG A 573 29.11 -29.64 5.71
C ARG A 573 27.87 -28.82 6.07
N THR A 574 27.59 -27.73 5.36
CA THR A 574 26.38 -26.91 5.55
C THR A 574 25.10 -27.74 5.37
N ALA A 575 25.08 -28.66 4.41
CA ALA A 575 23.94 -29.57 4.22
C ALA A 575 23.74 -30.56 5.39
N VAL A 576 24.82 -31.00 6.06
CA VAL A 576 24.73 -31.85 7.26
C VAL A 576 24.28 -31.02 8.47
N GLU A 577 24.90 -29.85 8.69
CA GLU A 577 24.57 -28.95 9.80
C GLU A 577 23.13 -28.43 9.74
N SER A 578 22.65 -28.05 8.56
CA SER A 578 21.24 -27.63 8.38
C SER A 578 20.23 -28.73 8.69
N ARG A 579 20.57 -30.00 8.47
CA ARG A 579 19.71 -31.14 8.85
C ARG A 579 19.62 -31.26 10.36
N GLU A 580 20.74 -31.05 11.05
CA GLU A 580 20.79 -31.09 12.51
C GLU A 580 20.01 -29.93 13.14
N VAL A 581 20.15 -28.71 12.61
CA VAL A 581 19.37 -27.54 13.04
C VAL A 581 17.87 -27.79 12.87
N LEU A 582 17.43 -28.38 11.75
CA LEU A 582 16.02 -28.75 11.55
C LEU A 582 15.54 -29.85 12.52
N ARG A 583 16.39 -30.80 12.89
CA ARG A 583 16.07 -31.82 13.92
C ARG A 583 15.83 -31.14 15.27
N LEU A 584 16.74 -30.26 15.69
CA LEU A 584 16.63 -29.52 16.96
C LEU A 584 15.39 -28.63 17.00
N ALA A 585 15.03 -27.96 15.90
CA ALA A 585 13.78 -27.20 15.80
C ALA A 585 12.52 -28.05 15.96
N ARG A 586 12.53 -29.28 15.44
CA ARG A 586 11.40 -30.22 15.63
C ARG A 586 11.30 -30.70 17.07
N GLU A 587 12.44 -30.86 17.74
CA GLU A 587 12.49 -31.25 19.16
C GLU A 587 12.07 -30.13 20.10
N SER A 588 12.33 -28.87 19.73
CA SER A 588 11.92 -27.70 20.52
C SER A 588 10.41 -27.49 20.55
N GLY A 589 9.70 -27.90 19.48
CA GLY A 589 8.26 -27.70 19.32
C GLY A 589 7.86 -26.24 19.04
N ASP A 590 8.82 -25.38 18.73
CA ASP A 590 8.63 -23.96 18.45
C ASP A 590 8.53 -23.67 16.95
N ASP A 591 7.44 -23.01 16.54
CA ASP A 591 7.15 -22.80 15.12
C ASP A 591 8.05 -21.74 14.47
N ASP A 592 8.54 -20.74 15.20
CA ASP A 592 9.50 -19.77 14.66
C ASP A 592 10.86 -20.42 14.41
N ALA A 593 11.35 -21.24 15.34
CA ALA A 593 12.56 -22.05 15.16
C ALA A 593 12.40 -23.04 13.99
N LEU A 594 11.23 -23.66 13.85
CA LEU A 594 10.92 -24.57 12.74
C LEU A 594 10.89 -23.83 11.40
N ALA A 595 10.23 -22.68 11.30
CA ALA A 595 10.19 -21.87 10.09
C ALA A 595 11.59 -21.45 9.63
N ALA A 596 12.39 -20.90 10.55
CA ALA A 596 13.77 -20.50 10.27
C ALA A 596 14.61 -21.70 9.79
N SER A 597 14.49 -22.85 10.45
CA SER A 597 15.27 -24.05 10.14
C SER A 597 14.87 -24.72 8.82
N LEU A 598 13.58 -24.70 8.48
CA LEU A 598 13.08 -25.17 7.18
C LEU A 598 13.65 -24.33 6.04
N LEU A 599 13.64 -23.01 6.20
CA LEU A 599 14.22 -22.09 5.22
C LEU A 599 15.74 -22.29 5.09
N THR A 600 16.48 -22.39 6.20
CA THR A 600 17.91 -22.70 6.19
C THR A 600 18.21 -24.03 5.50
N ARG A 601 17.43 -25.07 5.80
CA ARG A 601 17.59 -26.39 5.19
C ARG A 601 17.31 -26.36 3.70
N HIS A 602 16.31 -25.59 3.27
CA HIS A 602 16.01 -25.37 1.87
C HIS A 602 17.20 -24.73 1.14
N ASP A 603 17.71 -23.61 1.67
CA ASP A 603 18.78 -22.84 1.04
C ASP A 603 20.10 -23.64 0.99
N ALA A 604 20.42 -24.38 2.04
CA ALA A 604 21.63 -25.20 2.14
C ALA A 604 21.71 -26.33 1.09
N ILE A 605 20.57 -26.81 0.57
CA ILE A 605 20.54 -27.84 -0.47
C ILE A 605 20.23 -27.31 -1.86
N TRP A 606 20.03 -26.01 -2.01
CA TRP A 606 19.55 -25.46 -3.27
C TRP A 606 20.62 -25.55 -4.36
N ARG A 607 20.38 -26.47 -5.29
CA ARG A 607 21.15 -26.71 -6.52
C ARG A 607 20.27 -27.45 -7.53
N PRO A 608 20.62 -27.46 -8.82
CA PRO A 608 19.95 -28.32 -9.79
C PRO A 608 19.88 -29.77 -9.31
N GLY A 609 18.71 -30.40 -9.45
CA GLY A 609 18.47 -31.79 -9.05
C GLY A 609 17.99 -32.02 -7.62
N THR A 610 17.82 -30.96 -6.80
CA THR A 610 17.27 -31.09 -5.42
C THR A 610 15.84 -30.58 -5.26
N ALA A 611 15.15 -30.26 -6.36
CA ALA A 611 13.83 -29.64 -6.33
C ALA A 611 12.75 -30.49 -5.60
N ALA A 612 12.81 -31.82 -5.70
CA ALA A 612 11.87 -32.71 -4.99
C ALA A 612 11.98 -32.61 -3.46
N ASP A 613 13.22 -32.63 -2.94
CA ASP A 613 13.48 -32.44 -1.51
C ASP A 613 13.05 -31.05 -1.05
N ARG A 614 13.36 -30.02 -1.85
CA ARG A 614 13.00 -28.63 -1.57
C ARG A 614 11.50 -28.37 -1.58
N LEU A 615 10.75 -29.04 -2.48
CA LEU A 615 9.30 -28.97 -2.52
C LEU A 615 8.68 -29.50 -1.21
N THR A 616 9.26 -30.56 -0.62
CA THR A 616 8.80 -31.09 0.66
C THR A 616 8.98 -30.07 1.79
N LEU A 617 10.15 -29.43 1.86
CA LEU A 617 10.45 -28.39 2.85
C LEU A 617 9.55 -27.15 2.67
N ALA A 618 9.34 -26.71 1.42
CA ALA A 618 8.49 -25.57 1.12
C ALA A 618 7.01 -25.82 1.51
N ASN A 619 6.50 -27.03 1.31
CA ASN A 619 5.14 -27.40 1.76
C ASN A 619 5.01 -27.36 3.29
N GLU A 620 6.01 -27.83 4.02
CA GLU A 620 6.04 -27.74 5.48
C GLU A 620 6.08 -26.27 5.92
N LEU A 621 6.91 -25.44 5.27
CA LEU A 621 7.02 -24.00 5.57
C LEU A 621 5.70 -23.24 5.36
N VAL A 622 4.96 -23.53 4.28
CA VAL A 622 3.60 -22.98 4.07
C VAL A 622 2.65 -23.38 5.20
N THR A 623 2.76 -24.62 5.68
CA THR A 623 1.94 -25.13 6.80
C THR A 623 2.27 -24.41 8.10
N VAL A 624 3.57 -24.24 8.39
CA VAL A 624 4.05 -23.50 9.57
C VAL A 624 3.61 -22.03 9.50
N GLY A 625 3.74 -21.36 8.34
CA GLY A 625 3.28 -19.99 8.15
C GLY A 625 1.79 -19.81 8.45
N ASN A 626 0.95 -20.79 8.09
CA ASN A 626 -0.47 -20.77 8.45
C ASN A 626 -0.72 -20.94 9.96
N ARG A 627 0.06 -21.78 10.65
CA ARG A 627 -0.06 -21.95 12.11
C ARG A 627 0.36 -20.70 12.87
N LEU A 628 1.48 -20.10 12.45
CA LEU A 628 1.98 -18.83 12.96
C LEU A 628 1.07 -17.65 12.62
N ARG A 629 0.19 -17.77 11.62
CA ARG A 629 -0.56 -16.65 11.02
C ARG A 629 0.33 -15.52 10.48
N ARG A 630 1.57 -15.85 10.11
CA ARG A 630 2.55 -14.92 9.54
C ARG A 630 2.58 -15.03 8.02
N GLU A 631 2.11 -13.98 7.35
CA GLU A 631 1.91 -13.97 5.91
C GLU A 631 3.22 -14.03 5.12
N GLU A 632 4.28 -13.40 5.64
CA GLU A 632 5.63 -13.46 5.09
C GLU A 632 6.17 -14.90 4.99
N VAL A 633 6.02 -15.68 6.06
CA VAL A 633 6.49 -17.08 6.12
C VAL A 633 5.73 -17.93 5.12
N HIS A 634 4.41 -17.74 5.04
CA HIS A 634 3.57 -18.41 4.05
C HIS A 634 3.98 -18.09 2.62
N LEU A 635 4.12 -16.80 2.29
CA LEU A 635 4.47 -16.33 0.96
C LEU A 635 5.88 -16.77 0.55
N THR A 636 6.82 -16.79 1.48
CA THR A 636 8.15 -17.36 1.28
C THR A 636 8.05 -18.85 0.90
N GLY A 637 7.31 -19.64 1.67
CA GLY A 637 7.07 -21.05 1.35
C GLY A 637 6.40 -21.26 -0.02
N ALA A 638 5.40 -20.46 -0.36
CA ALA A 638 4.68 -20.54 -1.64
C ALA A 638 5.59 -20.17 -2.84
N LEU A 639 6.44 -19.14 -2.70
CA LEU A 639 7.43 -18.79 -3.71
C LEU A 639 8.42 -19.93 -3.97
N LEU A 640 8.98 -20.51 -2.89
CA LEU A 640 9.93 -21.62 -2.99
C LEU A 640 9.28 -22.87 -3.58
N ARG A 641 8.01 -23.11 -3.25
CA ARG A 641 7.20 -24.16 -3.86
C ARG A 641 7.02 -23.94 -5.36
N CYS A 642 6.71 -22.72 -5.79
CA CYS A 642 6.63 -22.37 -7.22
C CYS A 642 7.95 -22.65 -7.95
N ALA A 643 9.08 -22.23 -7.38
CA ALA A 643 10.40 -22.46 -7.97
C ALA A 643 10.72 -23.96 -8.10
N ALA A 644 10.46 -24.75 -7.07
CA ALA A 644 10.68 -26.20 -7.11
C ALA A 644 9.78 -26.91 -8.14
N LEU A 645 8.52 -26.50 -8.27
CA LEU A 645 7.60 -27.05 -9.28
C LEU A 645 8.04 -26.73 -10.71
N LEU A 646 8.57 -25.51 -10.95
CA LEU A 646 9.15 -25.14 -12.23
C LEU A 646 10.35 -26.03 -12.58
N GLU A 647 11.26 -26.25 -11.63
CA GLU A 647 12.43 -27.12 -11.82
C GLU A 647 12.06 -28.59 -12.08
N LEU A 648 10.94 -29.07 -11.54
CA LEU A 648 10.43 -30.42 -11.78
C LEU A 648 9.65 -30.55 -13.11
N GLY A 649 9.43 -29.45 -13.83
CA GLY A 649 8.56 -29.45 -15.01
C GLY A 649 7.11 -29.81 -14.68
N ASP A 650 6.64 -29.43 -13.49
CA ASP A 650 5.30 -29.74 -12.99
C ASP A 650 4.31 -28.60 -13.32
N PRO A 651 3.21 -28.87 -14.08
CA PRO A 651 2.25 -27.84 -14.47
C PRO A 651 1.55 -27.16 -13.30
N ARG A 652 1.55 -27.75 -12.10
CA ARG A 652 1.03 -27.13 -10.86
C ARG A 652 1.70 -25.79 -10.55
N ALA A 653 2.91 -25.54 -11.05
CA ALA A 653 3.58 -24.25 -10.93
C ALA A 653 2.71 -23.05 -11.38
N HIS A 654 1.86 -23.24 -12.40
CA HIS A 654 0.97 -22.17 -12.90
C HIS A 654 -0.09 -21.78 -11.87
N ALA A 655 -0.73 -22.78 -11.25
CA ALA A 655 -1.76 -22.56 -10.25
C ALA A 655 -1.15 -22.01 -8.96
N GLU A 656 0.03 -22.50 -8.59
CA GLU A 656 0.78 -22.03 -7.44
C GLU A 656 1.15 -20.55 -7.57
N LEU A 657 1.71 -20.15 -8.72
CA LEU A 657 2.04 -18.75 -8.96
C LEU A 657 0.80 -17.86 -8.96
N ALA A 658 -0.31 -18.30 -9.54
CA ALA A 658 -1.56 -17.54 -9.51
C ALA A 658 -2.08 -17.34 -8.07
N ALA A 659 -2.02 -18.38 -7.23
CA ALA A 659 -2.40 -18.30 -5.82
C ALA A 659 -1.45 -17.41 -5.02
N PHE A 660 -0.14 -17.52 -5.26
CA PHE A 660 0.89 -16.67 -4.68
C PHE A 660 0.65 -15.19 -5.03
N THR A 661 0.42 -14.85 -6.30
CA THR A 661 0.17 -13.48 -6.74
C THR A 661 -1.08 -12.90 -6.06
N LEU A 662 -2.18 -13.65 -6.05
CA LEU A 662 -3.42 -13.21 -5.37
C LEU A 662 -3.19 -12.94 -3.88
N ARG A 663 -2.39 -13.79 -3.23
CA ARG A 663 -2.08 -13.65 -1.81
C ARG A 663 -1.10 -12.51 -1.55
N ALA A 664 -0.09 -12.34 -2.38
CA ALA A 664 0.86 -11.22 -2.31
C ALA A 664 0.16 -9.87 -2.51
N ASP A 665 -0.81 -9.79 -3.43
CA ASP A 665 -1.65 -8.59 -3.59
C ASP A 665 -2.50 -8.31 -2.33
N ARG A 666 -2.93 -9.38 -1.65
CA ARG A 666 -3.68 -9.31 -0.38
C ARG A 666 -2.81 -9.21 0.88
N SER A 667 -1.49 -9.33 0.81
CA SER A 667 -0.66 -9.37 2.01
C SER A 667 -0.11 -8.02 2.45
N ARG A 668 -0.29 -6.93 1.69
CA ARG A 668 0.21 -5.56 2.05
C ARG A 668 1.76 -5.49 1.95
N LEU A 669 2.48 -6.61 1.87
CA LEU A 669 3.94 -6.70 1.84
C LEU A 669 4.51 -6.33 0.46
N PRO A 670 5.13 -5.14 0.30
CA PRO A 670 5.47 -4.62 -1.03
C PRO A 670 6.48 -5.48 -1.78
N ARG A 671 7.46 -6.07 -1.07
CA ARG A 671 8.46 -6.99 -1.63
C ARG A 671 7.83 -8.16 -2.37
N PHE A 672 6.80 -8.80 -1.80
CA PHE A 672 6.16 -9.96 -2.44
C PHE A 672 5.32 -9.59 -3.66
N ARG A 673 4.83 -8.35 -3.76
CA ARG A 673 4.16 -7.84 -4.98
C ARG A 673 5.15 -7.66 -6.12
N PHE A 674 6.34 -7.11 -5.84
CA PHE A 674 7.45 -7.07 -6.78
C PHE A 674 7.80 -8.48 -7.28
N VAL A 675 7.99 -9.42 -6.36
CA VAL A 675 8.32 -10.82 -6.71
C VAL A 675 7.20 -11.45 -7.54
N ALA A 676 5.94 -11.27 -7.17
CA ALA A 676 4.79 -11.80 -7.91
C ALA A 676 4.75 -11.30 -9.35
N LEU A 677 4.96 -10.01 -9.56
CA LEU A 677 4.96 -9.42 -10.90
C LEU A 677 6.15 -9.93 -11.73
N SER A 678 7.36 -9.97 -11.16
CA SER A 678 8.54 -10.52 -11.83
C SER A 678 8.36 -12.00 -12.23
N ARG A 679 7.79 -12.84 -11.35
CA ARG A 679 7.52 -14.26 -11.65
C ARG A 679 6.39 -14.45 -12.64
N THR A 680 5.39 -13.57 -12.64
CA THR A 680 4.33 -13.55 -13.65
C THR A 680 4.92 -13.25 -15.04
N GLY A 681 5.83 -12.28 -15.13
CA GLY A 681 6.59 -12.00 -16.35
C GLY A 681 7.45 -13.18 -16.81
N ALA A 682 8.14 -13.86 -15.89
CA ALA A 682 8.91 -15.06 -16.19
C ALA A 682 8.05 -16.22 -16.74
N LEU A 683 6.86 -16.44 -16.18
CA LEU A 683 5.92 -17.44 -16.68
C LEU A 683 5.34 -17.04 -18.04
N ALA A 684 5.08 -15.74 -18.26
CA ALA A 684 4.67 -15.23 -19.57
C ALA A 684 5.75 -15.48 -20.63
N LEU A 685 7.02 -15.22 -20.30
CA LEU A 685 8.17 -15.52 -21.16
C LEU A 685 8.23 -17.03 -21.49
N LEU A 686 8.19 -17.89 -20.47
CA LEU A 686 8.19 -19.35 -20.63
C LEU A 686 7.08 -19.85 -21.56
N THR A 687 5.88 -19.25 -21.46
CA THR A 687 4.69 -19.64 -22.24
C THR A 687 4.59 -18.98 -23.62
N GLY A 688 5.58 -18.17 -24.03
CA GLY A 688 5.62 -17.48 -25.33
C GLY A 688 4.73 -16.23 -25.42
N ARG A 689 4.27 -15.67 -24.30
CA ARG A 689 3.49 -14.42 -24.24
C ARG A 689 4.41 -13.22 -24.06
N PHE A 690 5.23 -12.95 -25.07
CA PHE A 690 6.36 -12.02 -24.98
C PHE A 690 5.99 -10.57 -24.65
N ASP A 691 4.88 -10.04 -25.18
CA ASP A 691 4.43 -8.68 -24.85
C ASP A 691 3.99 -8.55 -23.39
N GLN A 692 3.26 -9.54 -22.88
CA GLN A 692 2.89 -9.59 -21.47
C GLN A 692 4.12 -9.74 -20.59
N ALA A 693 5.08 -10.59 -20.98
CA ALA A 693 6.34 -10.77 -20.27
C ALA A 693 7.08 -9.43 -20.14
N ARG A 694 7.22 -8.68 -21.24
CA ARG A 694 7.84 -7.35 -21.23
C ARG A 694 7.15 -6.40 -20.26
N ALA A 695 5.83 -6.27 -20.37
CA ALA A 695 5.06 -5.37 -19.52
C ALA A 695 5.18 -5.70 -18.03
N ASP A 696 5.12 -6.99 -17.66
CA ASP A 696 5.23 -7.43 -16.27
C ASP A 696 6.66 -7.28 -15.74
N ILE A 697 7.69 -7.62 -16.54
CA ILE A 697 9.11 -7.48 -16.15
C ILE A 697 9.45 -6.00 -15.92
N ASP A 698 9.07 -5.11 -16.84
CA ASP A 698 9.32 -3.67 -16.71
C ASP A 698 8.52 -3.07 -15.55
N GLY A 699 7.25 -3.48 -15.38
CA GLY A 699 6.43 -3.06 -14.25
C GLY A 699 6.99 -3.51 -12.89
N ALA A 700 7.57 -4.70 -12.82
CA ALA A 700 8.24 -5.20 -11.62
C ALA A 700 9.46 -4.34 -11.26
N CYS A 701 10.25 -3.92 -12.25
CA CYS A 701 11.39 -3.02 -12.05
C CYS A 701 10.95 -1.65 -11.50
N THR A 702 9.93 -1.02 -12.11
CA THR A 702 9.40 0.27 -11.62
C THR A 702 8.82 0.17 -10.21
N LEU A 703 8.26 -0.98 -9.82
CA LEU A 703 7.83 -1.20 -8.44
C LEU A 703 9.04 -1.34 -7.51
N ALA A 704 10.03 -2.15 -7.89
CA ALA A 704 11.24 -2.39 -7.11
C ALA A 704 12.06 -1.12 -6.87
N GLU A 705 12.12 -0.20 -7.84
CA GLU A 705 12.74 1.12 -7.70
C GLU A 705 12.08 1.96 -6.59
N ARG A 706 10.74 1.99 -6.57
CA ARG A 706 9.98 2.71 -5.53
C ARG A 706 10.17 2.10 -4.14
N LEU A 707 10.52 0.82 -4.06
CA LEU A 707 10.75 0.09 -2.82
C LEU A 707 12.21 0.12 -2.36
N GLY A 708 13.14 0.60 -3.19
CA GLY A 708 14.57 0.54 -2.88
C GLY A 708 15.15 -0.88 -2.89
N GLU A 709 14.49 -1.85 -3.53
CA GLU A 709 14.90 -3.26 -3.55
C GLU A 709 16.31 -3.43 -4.16
N VAL A 710 17.16 -4.19 -3.48
CA VAL A 710 18.59 -4.36 -3.84
C VAL A 710 18.75 -5.16 -5.13
N ASP A 711 17.99 -6.25 -5.28
CA ASP A 711 18.10 -7.19 -6.41
C ASP A 711 17.40 -6.70 -7.70
N ARG A 712 16.86 -5.46 -7.69
CA ARG A 712 15.99 -4.95 -8.75
C ARG A 712 16.67 -4.96 -10.13
N TRP A 713 17.92 -4.52 -10.19
CA TRP A 713 18.62 -4.32 -11.46
C TRP A 713 19.18 -5.62 -12.04
N PRO A 714 19.89 -6.47 -11.28
CA PRO A 714 20.35 -7.75 -11.81
C PRO A 714 19.20 -8.61 -12.33
N LEU A 715 18.11 -8.72 -11.56
CA LEU A 715 16.96 -9.54 -11.99
C LEU A 715 16.29 -8.99 -13.25
N TRP A 716 16.04 -7.67 -13.32
CA TRP A 716 15.42 -7.06 -14.50
C TRP A 716 16.29 -7.21 -15.76
N LEU A 717 17.60 -6.99 -15.63
CA LEU A 717 18.53 -7.13 -16.75
C LEU A 717 18.57 -8.56 -17.28
N GLU A 718 18.65 -9.57 -16.41
CA GLU A 718 18.63 -10.99 -16.83
C GLU A 718 17.29 -11.35 -17.49
N GLN A 719 16.16 -10.87 -16.98
CA GLN A 719 14.84 -11.12 -17.55
C GLN A 719 14.65 -10.45 -18.93
N ARG A 720 15.10 -9.21 -19.11
CA ARG A 720 15.04 -8.51 -20.41
C ARG A 720 16.00 -9.10 -21.43
N TRP A 721 17.20 -9.49 -20.99
CA TRP A 721 18.15 -10.22 -21.82
C TRP A 721 17.56 -11.57 -22.28
N ALA A 722 16.97 -12.35 -21.37
CA ALA A 722 16.35 -13.63 -21.72
C ALA A 722 15.18 -13.46 -22.71
N LEU A 723 14.39 -12.39 -22.57
CA LEU A 723 13.35 -12.03 -23.53
C LEU A 723 13.92 -11.71 -24.91
N ALA A 724 15.01 -10.94 -25.00
CA ALA A 724 15.69 -10.64 -26.26
C ALA A 724 16.21 -11.92 -26.94
N VAL A 725 16.86 -12.80 -26.18
CA VAL A 725 17.32 -14.11 -26.67
C VAL A 725 16.18 -14.97 -27.20
N GLN A 726 15.05 -15.07 -26.48
CA GLN A 726 13.92 -15.91 -26.90
C GLN A 726 13.14 -15.35 -28.09
N THR A 727 13.17 -14.03 -28.31
CA THR A 727 12.54 -13.39 -29.46
C THR A 727 13.47 -13.30 -30.68
N GLY A 728 14.73 -13.72 -30.54
CA GLY A 728 15.73 -13.72 -31.62
C GLY A 728 16.46 -12.39 -31.80
N ASP A 729 16.24 -11.40 -30.93
CA ASP A 729 16.94 -10.12 -30.91
C ASP A 729 18.31 -10.25 -30.21
N ILE A 730 19.26 -10.89 -30.90
CA ILE A 730 20.59 -11.18 -30.34
C ILE A 730 21.45 -9.91 -30.20
N ASP A 731 21.23 -8.92 -31.07
CA ASP A 731 21.93 -7.63 -30.99
C ASP A 731 21.45 -6.83 -29.78
N GLY A 732 20.13 -6.75 -29.55
CA GLY A 732 19.59 -6.16 -28.33
C GLY A 732 20.02 -6.92 -27.07
N ALA A 733 20.12 -8.25 -27.12
CA ALA A 733 20.66 -9.04 -26.01
C ALA A 733 22.12 -8.64 -25.67
N ALA A 734 22.96 -8.36 -26.68
CA ALA A 734 24.34 -7.91 -26.45
C ALA A 734 24.42 -6.56 -25.74
N GLU A 735 23.52 -5.61 -26.02
CA GLU A 735 23.45 -4.32 -25.31
C GLU A 735 23.09 -4.47 -23.82
N PHE A 736 22.38 -5.54 -23.45
CA PHE A 736 22.11 -5.86 -22.05
C PHE A 736 23.33 -6.45 -21.34
N VAL A 737 24.19 -7.22 -22.03
CA VAL A 737 25.40 -7.82 -21.43
C VAL A 737 26.35 -6.75 -20.90
N ASP A 738 26.60 -5.69 -21.66
CA ASP A 738 27.51 -4.60 -21.25
C ASP A 738 26.97 -3.85 -20.01
N ARG A 739 25.65 -3.60 -19.97
CA ARG A 739 24.99 -3.02 -18.79
C ARG A 739 25.04 -3.95 -17.59
N TYR A 740 24.85 -5.26 -17.82
CA TYR A 740 24.91 -6.29 -16.79
C TYR A 740 26.30 -6.32 -16.14
N TYR A 741 27.38 -6.21 -16.93
CA TYR A 741 28.76 -6.22 -16.43
C TYR A 741 29.03 -5.17 -15.35
N THR A 742 28.40 -4.00 -15.48
CA THR A 742 28.59 -2.89 -14.54
C THR A 742 27.81 -3.10 -13.22
N MET A 743 26.78 -3.95 -13.21
CA MET A 743 25.80 -4.03 -12.12
C MET A 743 25.70 -5.40 -11.42
N ALA A 744 25.98 -6.50 -12.11
CA ALA A 744 25.76 -7.87 -11.63
C ALA A 744 27.05 -8.68 -11.41
N GLY A 745 28.22 -8.04 -11.54
CA GLY A 745 29.52 -8.63 -11.19
C GLY A 745 29.89 -9.85 -12.06
N SER A 746 30.51 -10.86 -11.46
CA SER A 746 31.08 -12.01 -12.19
C SER A 746 30.04 -12.91 -12.87
N TYR A 747 28.76 -12.88 -12.46
CA TYR A 747 27.72 -13.73 -13.03
C TYR A 747 27.39 -13.38 -14.50
N THR A 748 27.81 -12.21 -14.97
CA THR A 748 27.59 -11.74 -16.34
C THR A 748 28.26 -12.60 -17.40
N ALA A 749 29.26 -13.41 -17.00
CA ALA A 749 29.88 -14.38 -17.89
C ALA A 749 28.87 -15.38 -18.48
N VAL A 750 27.78 -15.70 -17.75
CA VAL A 750 26.69 -16.56 -18.24
C VAL A 750 26.02 -15.94 -19.47
N THR A 751 25.54 -14.70 -19.34
CA THR A 751 24.86 -14.00 -20.44
C THR A 751 25.80 -13.69 -21.60
N ASP A 752 27.08 -13.36 -21.31
CA ASP A 752 28.10 -13.08 -22.32
C ASP A 752 28.41 -14.30 -23.19
N VAL A 753 28.67 -15.46 -22.57
CA VAL A 753 28.95 -16.72 -23.30
C VAL A 753 27.74 -17.17 -24.13
N VAL A 754 26.53 -17.12 -23.57
CA VAL A 754 25.32 -17.51 -24.30
C VAL A 754 25.11 -16.60 -25.52
N THR A 755 25.21 -15.28 -25.33
CA THR A 755 25.03 -14.30 -26.42
C THR A 755 26.10 -14.45 -27.49
N SER A 756 27.36 -14.61 -27.09
CA SER A 756 28.50 -14.79 -28.02
C SER A 756 28.37 -16.07 -28.83
N ALA A 757 27.96 -17.18 -28.19
CA ALA A 757 27.70 -18.44 -28.87
C ALA A 757 26.56 -18.33 -29.90
N LEU A 758 25.51 -17.55 -29.60
CA LEU A 758 24.40 -17.30 -30.52
C LEU A 758 24.78 -16.41 -31.70
N ARG A 759 25.71 -15.46 -31.51
CA ARG A 759 26.28 -14.63 -32.59
C ARG A 759 27.33 -15.36 -33.44
N GLY A 760 27.84 -16.50 -32.95
CA GLY A 760 28.97 -17.20 -33.59
C GLY A 760 30.33 -16.57 -33.29
N ASP A 761 30.44 -15.74 -32.26
CA ASP A 761 31.70 -15.14 -31.80
C ASP A 761 32.51 -16.17 -30.98
N LEU A 762 33.18 -17.07 -31.68
CA LEU A 762 33.92 -18.18 -31.07
C LEU A 762 35.13 -17.71 -30.25
N GLU A 763 35.76 -16.59 -30.62
CA GLU A 763 36.88 -16.03 -29.87
C GLU A 763 36.43 -15.56 -28.49
N ARG A 764 35.31 -14.83 -28.43
CA ARG A 764 34.74 -14.36 -27.17
C ARG A 764 34.22 -15.49 -26.29
N VAL A 765 33.61 -16.53 -26.87
CA VAL A 765 33.24 -17.76 -26.14
C VAL A 765 34.47 -18.41 -25.51
N ARG A 766 35.58 -18.53 -26.26
CA ARG A 766 36.82 -19.14 -25.78
C ARG A 766 37.47 -18.30 -24.66
N LEU A 767 37.45 -16.97 -24.79
CA LEU A 767 37.96 -16.04 -23.78
C LEU A 767 37.21 -16.15 -22.45
N ARG A 768 35.87 -16.27 -22.50
CA ARG A 768 35.00 -16.28 -21.31
C ARG A 768 34.74 -17.67 -20.72
N LEU A 769 35.18 -18.74 -21.36
CA LEU A 769 34.97 -20.10 -20.88
C LEU A 769 35.57 -20.34 -19.48
N GLY A 770 36.73 -19.74 -19.20
CA GLY A 770 37.36 -19.78 -17.88
C GLY A 770 36.51 -19.13 -16.79
N ASP A 771 35.88 -17.99 -17.09
CA ASP A 771 34.99 -17.29 -16.17
C ASP A 771 33.76 -18.15 -15.81
N VAL A 772 33.15 -18.79 -16.82
CA VAL A 772 32.00 -19.70 -16.59
C VAL A 772 32.40 -20.95 -15.82
N GLN A 773 33.61 -21.49 -16.04
CA GLN A 773 34.10 -22.61 -15.24
C GLN A 773 34.36 -22.20 -13.79
N HIS A 774 34.94 -21.02 -13.55
CA HIS A 774 35.10 -20.46 -12.20
C HIS A 774 33.75 -20.28 -11.49
N LEU A 775 32.71 -19.82 -12.21
CA LEU A 775 31.35 -19.75 -11.64
C LEU A 775 30.81 -21.13 -11.22
N TYR A 776 31.09 -22.19 -11.98
CA TYR A 776 30.66 -23.53 -11.61
C TYR A 776 31.36 -24.03 -10.34
N ASP A 777 32.63 -23.70 -10.17
CA ASP A 777 33.44 -24.17 -9.06
C ASP A 777 33.18 -23.38 -7.77
N GLU A 778 32.95 -22.06 -7.87
CA GLU A 778 32.92 -21.17 -6.72
C GLU A 778 31.64 -20.34 -6.55
N TYR A 779 30.76 -20.21 -7.54
CA TYR A 779 29.56 -19.38 -7.38
C TYR A 779 28.45 -20.12 -6.59
N PRO A 780 27.54 -19.42 -5.88
CA PRO A 780 26.47 -20.08 -5.14
C PRO A 780 25.64 -21.05 -6.00
N ARG A 781 25.42 -22.26 -5.47
CA ARG A 781 24.92 -23.41 -6.24
C ARG A 781 23.50 -23.25 -6.78
N HIS A 782 22.69 -22.38 -6.19
CA HIS A 782 21.34 -22.10 -6.67
C HIS A 782 21.33 -21.31 -7.99
N PHE A 783 22.47 -20.75 -8.41
CA PHE A 783 22.65 -20.10 -9.72
C PHE A 783 23.25 -21.03 -10.79
N HIS A 784 23.63 -22.27 -10.43
CA HIS A 784 24.35 -23.18 -11.34
C HIS A 784 23.52 -23.59 -12.57
N ALA A 785 22.20 -23.47 -12.55
CA ALA A 785 21.38 -23.76 -13.72
C ALA A 785 21.75 -22.89 -14.93
N GLY A 786 21.96 -21.59 -14.74
CA GLY A 786 22.42 -20.69 -15.82
C GLY A 786 23.84 -21.01 -16.27
N VAL A 787 24.73 -21.34 -15.32
CA VAL A 787 26.13 -21.73 -15.61
C VAL A 787 26.19 -22.98 -16.48
N LEU A 788 25.42 -24.02 -16.15
CA LEU A 788 25.35 -25.26 -16.92
C LEU A 788 24.81 -25.03 -18.34
N VAL A 789 23.84 -24.14 -18.52
CA VAL A 789 23.31 -23.76 -19.83
C VAL A 789 24.36 -22.99 -20.65
N ALA A 790 25.08 -22.04 -20.03
CA ALA A 790 26.20 -21.36 -20.70
C ALA A 790 27.29 -22.34 -21.14
N GLN A 791 27.62 -23.34 -20.31
CA GLN A 791 28.56 -24.40 -20.68
C GLN A 791 28.05 -25.25 -21.86
N ALA A 792 26.75 -25.58 -21.91
CA ALA A 792 26.15 -26.27 -23.04
C ALA A 792 26.23 -25.43 -24.33
N HIS A 793 25.95 -24.13 -24.25
CA HIS A 793 26.15 -23.20 -25.38
C HIS A 793 27.60 -23.17 -25.86
N ALA A 794 28.56 -23.04 -24.95
CA ALA A 794 29.98 -23.05 -25.30
C ALA A 794 30.42 -24.39 -25.94
N ALA A 795 29.97 -25.52 -25.39
CA ALA A 795 30.27 -26.85 -25.91
C ALA A 795 29.72 -27.05 -27.33
N LEU A 796 28.54 -26.50 -27.63
CA LEU A 796 27.92 -26.58 -28.95
C LEU A 796 28.54 -25.61 -29.96
N ALA A 797 29.01 -24.43 -29.51
CA ALA A 797 29.63 -23.44 -30.39
C ALA A 797 31.07 -23.78 -30.76
N LEU A 798 31.87 -24.24 -29.79
CA LEU A 798 33.27 -24.62 -30.01
C LEU A 798 33.42 -26.03 -30.61
N ASP A 799 32.39 -26.87 -30.48
CA ASP A 799 32.33 -28.26 -30.96
C ASP A 799 33.48 -29.18 -30.49
N GLU A 800 34.08 -28.86 -29.34
CA GLU A 800 35.19 -29.62 -28.78
C GLU A 800 34.68 -30.92 -28.11
N PRO A 801 35.15 -32.13 -28.51
CA PRO A 801 34.65 -33.39 -27.96
C PRO A 801 34.80 -33.52 -26.44
N GLY A 802 35.93 -33.06 -25.87
CA GLY A 802 36.18 -33.10 -24.44
C GLY A 802 35.23 -32.21 -23.64
N LEU A 803 34.98 -30.99 -24.14
CA LEU A 803 34.03 -30.06 -23.53
C LEU A 803 32.59 -30.60 -23.58
N ARG A 804 32.17 -31.15 -24.73
CA ARG A 804 30.86 -31.80 -24.88
C ARG A 804 30.67 -32.97 -23.92
N ALA A 805 31.67 -33.85 -23.79
CA ALA A 805 31.61 -34.98 -22.88
C ALA A 805 31.49 -34.54 -21.41
N MET A 806 32.30 -33.56 -20.99
CA MET A 806 32.26 -33.00 -19.63
C MET A 806 30.91 -32.37 -19.30
N VAL A 807 30.35 -31.55 -20.20
CA VAL A 807 29.04 -30.91 -19.97
C VAL A 807 27.93 -31.95 -19.97
N ARG A 808 27.97 -32.93 -20.88
CA ARG A 808 26.99 -34.02 -20.92
C ARG A 808 26.98 -34.79 -19.59
N GLU A 809 28.14 -35.14 -19.05
CA GLU A 809 28.25 -35.82 -17.75
C GLU A 809 27.56 -35.03 -16.61
N ARG A 810 27.77 -33.70 -16.57
CA ARG A 810 27.14 -32.82 -15.59
C ARG A 810 25.61 -32.77 -15.74
N LEU A 811 25.10 -32.85 -16.97
CA LEU A 811 23.67 -32.74 -17.27
C LEU A 811 22.90 -34.06 -17.15
N THR A 812 23.54 -35.23 -17.27
CA THR A 812 22.87 -36.54 -17.30
C THR A 812 21.95 -36.76 -16.09
N SER A 813 22.42 -36.43 -14.88
CA SER A 813 21.63 -36.59 -13.65
C SER A 813 20.46 -35.59 -13.53
N LEU A 814 20.44 -34.57 -14.39
CA LEU A 814 19.47 -33.49 -14.40
C LEU A 814 18.45 -33.63 -15.54
N ARG A 815 18.52 -34.70 -16.33
CA ARG A 815 17.70 -34.92 -17.54
C ARG A 815 16.22 -34.57 -17.37
N ASP A 816 15.63 -35.00 -16.26
CA ASP A 816 14.19 -34.84 -15.98
C ASP A 816 13.83 -33.50 -15.29
N TYR A 817 14.80 -32.59 -15.13
CA TYR A 817 14.63 -31.28 -14.52
C TYR A 817 14.67 -30.14 -15.57
N TRP A 818 14.27 -28.97 -15.12
CA TRP A 818 14.36 -27.71 -15.85
C TRP A 818 15.44 -26.80 -15.27
N ALA A 819 16.12 -26.05 -16.14
CA ALA A 819 17.09 -25.06 -15.75
C ALA A 819 16.37 -23.76 -15.32
N VAL A 820 16.24 -23.55 -14.01
CA VAL A 820 15.57 -22.38 -13.41
C VAL A 820 16.56 -21.63 -12.54
N VAL A 821 16.60 -20.29 -12.67
CA VAL A 821 17.51 -19.40 -11.92
C VAL A 821 16.69 -18.34 -11.18
N ALA A 822 17.31 -17.73 -10.16
CA ALA A 822 16.77 -16.63 -9.37
C ALA A 822 15.37 -16.94 -8.81
N GLY A 823 15.15 -18.13 -8.26
CA GLY A 823 13.86 -18.53 -7.68
C GLY A 823 12.69 -18.49 -8.67
N GLY A 824 12.92 -18.75 -9.96
CA GLY A 824 11.89 -18.69 -11.01
C GLY A 824 11.85 -17.37 -11.77
N GLY A 825 12.87 -16.52 -11.64
CA GLY A 825 12.99 -15.27 -12.40
C GLY A 825 13.26 -15.53 -13.89
N VAL A 826 14.05 -16.55 -14.20
CA VAL A 826 14.37 -16.97 -15.58
C VAL A 826 14.34 -18.49 -15.70
N VAL A 827 13.81 -19.00 -16.81
CA VAL A 827 13.71 -20.42 -17.13
C VAL A 827 14.38 -20.70 -18.47
N TYR A 828 15.50 -21.41 -18.43
CA TYR A 828 16.37 -21.75 -19.58
C TYR A 828 16.01 -23.09 -20.25
N GLY A 829 14.80 -23.61 -19.99
CA GLY A 829 14.28 -24.81 -20.63
C GLY A 829 14.65 -26.13 -19.93
N PRO A 830 14.17 -27.27 -20.46
CA PRO A 830 14.43 -28.58 -19.90
C PRO A 830 15.86 -29.06 -20.18
N TYR A 831 16.53 -29.71 -19.23
CA TYR A 831 17.89 -30.23 -19.44
C TYR A 831 17.97 -31.31 -20.52
N ALA A 832 16.88 -32.08 -20.71
CA ALA A 832 16.76 -33.01 -21.84
C ALA A 832 16.96 -32.33 -23.21
N TYR A 833 16.56 -31.06 -23.38
CA TYR A 833 16.82 -30.34 -24.64
C TYR A 833 18.31 -30.15 -24.88
N TRP A 834 19.04 -29.75 -23.84
CA TRP A 834 20.49 -29.52 -23.92
C TRP A 834 21.26 -30.83 -24.13
N LEU A 835 20.89 -31.90 -23.42
CA LEU A 835 21.43 -33.25 -23.64
C LEU A 835 21.21 -33.73 -25.07
N GLY A 836 19.98 -33.58 -25.59
CA GLY A 836 19.65 -33.97 -26.95
C GLY A 836 20.45 -33.19 -28.01
N ARG A 837 20.68 -31.89 -27.80
CA ARG A 837 21.55 -31.09 -28.68
C ARG A 837 23.01 -31.53 -28.63
N LEU A 838 23.54 -31.83 -27.44
CA LEU A 838 24.91 -32.31 -27.28
C LEU A 838 25.09 -33.69 -27.92
N ALA A 839 24.13 -34.60 -27.76
CA ALA A 839 24.11 -35.91 -28.42
C ALA A 839 24.03 -35.77 -29.95
N ALA A 840 23.20 -34.86 -30.47
CA ALA A 840 23.11 -34.58 -31.89
C ALA A 840 24.46 -34.11 -32.46
N ALA A 841 25.12 -33.18 -31.78
CA ALA A 841 26.45 -32.71 -32.17
C ALA A 841 27.51 -33.83 -32.11
N ALA A 842 27.40 -34.75 -31.14
CA ALA A 842 28.27 -35.92 -31.03
C ALA A 842 27.99 -37.02 -32.07
N GLY A 843 26.95 -36.87 -32.90
CA GLY A 843 26.54 -37.86 -33.90
C GLY A 843 25.71 -39.02 -33.33
N GLU A 844 25.26 -38.93 -32.08
CA GLU A 844 24.48 -39.95 -31.38
C GLU A 844 22.97 -39.76 -31.64
N GLN A 845 22.52 -40.07 -32.85
CA GLN A 845 21.17 -39.69 -33.32
C GLN A 845 20.02 -40.28 -32.49
N ASP A 846 20.11 -41.54 -32.06
CA ASP A 846 19.04 -42.18 -31.28
C ASP A 846 18.90 -41.55 -29.90
N CYS A 847 20.01 -41.36 -29.19
CA CYS A 847 20.07 -40.65 -27.91
C CYS A 847 19.53 -39.22 -28.04
N ALA A 848 19.96 -38.52 -29.09
CA ALA A 848 19.51 -37.16 -29.37
C ALA A 848 18.00 -37.08 -29.58
N ALA A 849 17.45 -38.00 -30.37
CA ALA A 849 16.02 -38.06 -30.65
C ALA A 849 15.20 -38.44 -29.41
N GLU A 850 15.70 -39.32 -28.54
CA GLU A 850 15.06 -39.67 -27.28
C GLU A 850 14.95 -38.44 -26.35
N ASP A 851 16.07 -37.75 -26.12
CA ASP A 851 16.13 -36.60 -25.21
C ASP A 851 15.34 -35.40 -25.73
N LEU A 852 15.36 -35.14 -27.05
CA LEU A 852 14.56 -34.08 -27.65
C LEU A 852 13.05 -34.37 -27.61
N ARG A 853 12.63 -35.63 -27.76
CA ARG A 853 11.21 -36.00 -27.55
C ARG A 853 10.79 -35.81 -26.10
N ALA A 854 11.63 -36.25 -25.16
CA ALA A 854 11.38 -36.03 -23.73
C ALA A 854 11.28 -34.53 -23.39
N ALA A 855 12.14 -33.69 -23.99
CA ALA A 855 12.09 -32.24 -23.86
C ALA A 855 10.78 -31.66 -24.41
N ALA A 856 10.37 -32.05 -25.63
CA ALA A 856 9.11 -31.60 -26.24
C ALA A 856 7.89 -31.99 -25.39
N ASP A 857 7.83 -33.24 -24.91
CA ASP A 857 6.74 -33.72 -24.07
C ASP A 857 6.66 -32.97 -22.73
N SER A 858 7.81 -32.72 -22.10
CA SER A 858 7.90 -31.91 -20.88
C SER A 858 7.46 -30.48 -21.12
N ALA A 859 7.90 -29.86 -22.22
CA ALA A 859 7.52 -28.50 -22.59
C ALA A 859 6.02 -28.37 -22.89
N ARG A 860 5.39 -29.36 -23.54
CA ARG A 860 3.93 -29.38 -23.76
C ARG A 860 3.16 -29.43 -22.44
N ARG A 861 3.59 -30.26 -21.49
CA ARG A 861 2.98 -30.31 -20.13
C ARG A 861 3.06 -28.95 -19.44
N MET A 862 4.21 -28.28 -19.54
CA MET A 862 4.46 -26.95 -18.98
C MET A 862 3.86 -25.80 -19.79
N ARG A 863 3.18 -26.06 -20.91
CA ARG A 863 2.67 -25.02 -21.84
C ARG A 863 3.75 -24.06 -22.33
N ALA A 864 4.99 -24.56 -22.40
CA ALA A 864 6.18 -23.81 -22.77
C ALA A 864 6.41 -23.90 -24.28
N TRP A 865 5.53 -23.29 -25.07
CA TRP A 865 5.51 -23.41 -26.53
C TRP A 865 6.83 -23.10 -27.23
N PRO A 866 7.60 -22.06 -26.84
CA PRO A 866 8.92 -21.82 -27.44
C PRO A 866 9.88 -23.02 -27.33
N TRP A 867 9.80 -23.78 -26.24
CA TRP A 867 10.62 -24.97 -26.02
C TRP A 867 10.10 -26.22 -26.75
N VAL A 868 8.79 -26.31 -26.99
CA VAL A 868 8.20 -27.34 -27.86
C VAL A 868 8.74 -27.16 -29.27
N GLU A 869 8.61 -25.95 -29.83
CA GLU A 869 9.10 -25.60 -31.16
C GLU A 869 10.61 -25.81 -31.30
N ALA A 870 11.38 -25.40 -30.29
CA ALA A 870 12.84 -25.59 -30.29
C ALA A 870 13.21 -27.07 -30.36
N ALA A 871 12.58 -27.94 -29.56
CA ALA A 871 12.84 -29.37 -29.56
C ALA A 871 12.39 -30.04 -30.87
N GLU A 872 11.19 -29.70 -31.37
CA GLU A 872 10.66 -30.26 -32.62
C GLU A 872 11.46 -29.81 -33.84
N ARG A 873 12.00 -28.58 -33.85
CA ARG A 873 12.93 -28.13 -34.88
C ARG A 873 14.19 -28.99 -34.90
N GLN A 874 14.77 -29.31 -33.74
CA GLN A 874 15.95 -30.18 -33.68
C GLN A 874 15.64 -31.62 -34.12
N LEU A 875 14.47 -32.15 -33.76
CA LEU A 875 14.01 -33.47 -34.23
C LEU A 875 13.86 -33.50 -35.77
N ARG A 876 13.33 -32.43 -36.36
CA ARG A 876 13.25 -32.30 -37.83
C ARG A 876 14.65 -32.30 -38.45
N LEU A 877 15.59 -31.53 -37.91
CA LEU A 877 16.98 -31.50 -38.40
C LEU A 877 17.66 -32.88 -38.34
N LEU A 878 17.45 -33.64 -37.25
CA LEU A 878 17.97 -35.01 -37.13
C LEU A 878 17.38 -35.95 -38.18
N ALA A 879 16.07 -35.86 -38.45
CA ALA A 879 15.41 -36.68 -39.45
C ALA A 879 15.87 -36.40 -40.89
N HIS A 880 16.47 -35.22 -41.15
CA HIS A 880 16.88 -34.78 -42.48
C HIS A 880 18.41 -34.88 -42.72
N GLY A 881 19.12 -35.69 -41.92
CA GLY A 881 20.59 -35.82 -41.97
C GLY A 881 21.17 -36.44 -43.25
N ASN A 882 21.22 -35.68 -44.35
CA ASN A 882 22.32 -35.65 -45.33
C ASN A 882 22.37 -34.27 -46.03
N PRO A 883 23.36 -33.41 -45.77
CA PRO A 883 23.39 -32.04 -46.28
C PRO A 883 24.01 -31.98 -47.68
N ALA A 884 23.28 -32.42 -48.71
CA ALA A 884 23.66 -32.17 -50.11
C ALA A 884 22.48 -32.11 -51.12
N SER A 885 21.22 -32.23 -50.71
CA SER A 885 20.09 -32.29 -51.67
C SER A 885 18.82 -31.58 -51.20
N ALA A 886 18.95 -30.36 -50.66
CA ALA A 886 17.81 -29.51 -50.34
C ALA A 886 17.82 -28.19 -51.14
N ALA A 887 18.22 -28.27 -52.41
CA ALA A 887 17.86 -27.28 -53.40
C ALA A 887 17.17 -28.01 -54.55
N VAL A 888 15.91 -27.64 -54.78
CA VAL A 888 15.04 -28.04 -55.91
C VAL A 888 14.31 -29.38 -55.75
N ALA A 889 13.08 -29.32 -55.22
CA ALA A 889 11.85 -29.99 -55.70
C ALA A 889 10.77 -29.92 -54.59
N ALA A 890 9.54 -29.46 -54.79
CA ALA A 890 8.84 -28.97 -55.96
C ALA A 890 7.64 -28.14 -55.48
N GLU A 891 7.53 -26.89 -55.94
CA GLU A 891 6.25 -26.21 -56.08
C GLU A 891 5.48 -26.92 -57.20
N GLY A 892 4.46 -27.69 -56.82
CA GLY A 892 3.36 -28.03 -57.71
C GLY A 892 2.26 -26.98 -57.52
N PRO A 893 1.51 -26.59 -58.58
CA PRO A 893 0.43 -25.63 -58.44
C PRO A 893 -0.66 -26.24 -57.56
N VAL A 894 -0.84 -25.68 -56.37
CA VAL A 894 -1.88 -26.10 -55.42
C VAL A 894 -3.24 -25.81 -56.09
N PRO A 895 -4.17 -26.79 -56.15
CA PRO A 895 -5.52 -26.53 -56.64
C PRO A 895 -6.14 -25.40 -55.81
N GLY A 896 -6.76 -24.42 -56.50
CA GLY A 896 -7.28 -23.22 -55.85
C GLY A 896 -8.30 -23.59 -54.79
N ASN A 897 -7.98 -23.32 -53.52
CA ASN A 897 -8.89 -23.58 -52.41
C ASN A 897 -10.10 -22.65 -52.56
N VAL A 898 -11.31 -23.11 -52.31
CA VAL A 898 -12.54 -22.30 -52.43
C VAL A 898 -13.10 -22.05 -51.03
N PHE A 899 -13.47 -20.82 -50.71
CA PHE A 899 -14.21 -20.49 -49.49
C PHE A 899 -15.30 -19.46 -49.82
N ARG A 900 -16.28 -19.91 -50.59
CA ARG A 900 -17.31 -19.04 -51.20
C ARG A 900 -18.70 -19.34 -50.67
N ARG A 901 -19.49 -18.29 -50.51
CA ARG A 901 -20.91 -18.40 -50.16
C ARG A 901 -21.79 -18.44 -51.41
N ASP A 902 -22.50 -19.55 -51.61
CA ASP A 902 -23.47 -19.77 -52.69
C ASP A 902 -24.89 -19.78 -52.10
N GLY A 903 -25.46 -18.59 -51.90
CA GLY A 903 -26.81 -18.42 -51.33
C GLY A 903 -26.89 -18.73 -49.83
N ALA A 904 -27.57 -19.82 -49.46
CA ALA A 904 -27.77 -20.25 -48.07
C ALA A 904 -26.69 -21.22 -47.56
N VAL A 905 -25.76 -21.64 -48.43
CA VAL A 905 -24.70 -22.60 -48.13
C VAL A 905 -23.32 -22.05 -48.52
N TRP A 906 -22.28 -22.49 -47.82
CA TRP A 906 -20.87 -22.22 -48.12
C TRP A 906 -20.29 -23.43 -48.86
N THR A 907 -19.68 -23.19 -50.02
CA THR A 907 -18.88 -24.15 -50.77
C THR A 907 -17.41 -23.98 -50.35
N ILE A 908 -16.86 -25.00 -49.70
CA ILE A 908 -15.52 -24.96 -49.12
C ILE A 908 -14.70 -26.10 -49.72
N GLU A 909 -13.62 -25.76 -50.43
CA GLU A 909 -12.67 -26.70 -51.02
C GLU A 909 -11.27 -26.44 -50.44
N PHE A 910 -10.65 -27.44 -49.83
CA PHE A 910 -9.27 -27.36 -49.33
C PHE A 910 -8.57 -28.71 -49.50
N ALA A 911 -7.32 -28.70 -49.97
CA ALA A 911 -6.53 -29.91 -50.22
C ALA A 911 -7.24 -30.96 -51.12
N GLY A 912 -8.08 -30.52 -52.07
CA GLY A 912 -8.77 -31.37 -53.04
C GLY A 912 -10.07 -32.02 -52.53
N ARG A 913 -10.55 -31.63 -51.34
CA ARG A 913 -11.83 -32.08 -50.77
C ARG A 913 -12.82 -30.92 -50.70
N THR A 914 -14.03 -31.14 -51.20
CA THR A 914 -15.12 -30.14 -51.20
C THR A 914 -16.21 -30.53 -50.20
N VAL A 915 -16.64 -29.57 -49.38
CA VAL A 915 -17.77 -29.71 -48.44
C VAL A 915 -18.72 -28.52 -48.56
N HIS A 916 -20.00 -28.76 -48.24
CA HIS A 916 -21.02 -27.72 -48.20
C HIS A 916 -21.56 -27.54 -46.78
N LEU A 917 -21.49 -26.32 -46.24
CA LEU A 917 -21.96 -26.01 -44.89
C LEU A 917 -23.08 -24.97 -44.89
N PRO A 918 -24.11 -25.10 -44.03
CA PRO A 918 -25.09 -24.04 -43.82
C PRO A 918 -24.43 -22.75 -43.32
N ASP A 919 -24.98 -21.60 -43.72
CA ASP A 919 -24.46 -20.30 -43.29
C ASP A 919 -24.43 -20.12 -41.75
N ALA A 920 -23.31 -19.60 -41.26
CA ALA A 920 -23.06 -19.32 -39.85
C ALA A 920 -22.21 -18.06 -39.69
N LYS A 921 -22.44 -17.30 -38.62
CA LYS A 921 -21.71 -16.05 -38.36
C LYS A 921 -20.19 -16.27 -38.33
N GLY A 922 -19.71 -17.36 -37.72
CA GLY A 922 -18.27 -17.66 -37.69
C GLY A 922 -17.67 -18.08 -39.04
N LEU A 923 -18.46 -18.57 -40.00
CA LEU A 923 -17.98 -18.79 -41.39
C LEU A 923 -17.82 -17.46 -42.14
N ARG A 924 -18.70 -16.48 -41.86
CA ARG A 924 -18.55 -15.11 -42.38
C ARG A 924 -17.33 -14.42 -41.78
N ASP A 925 -17.10 -14.58 -40.47
CA ASP A 925 -15.92 -14.06 -39.78
C ASP A 925 -14.62 -14.66 -40.38
N LEU A 926 -14.61 -15.97 -40.63
CA LEU A 926 -13.49 -16.66 -41.28
C LEU A 926 -13.28 -16.19 -42.73
N HIS A 927 -14.33 -16.04 -43.53
CA HIS A 927 -14.22 -15.52 -44.90
C HIS A 927 -13.63 -14.11 -44.93
N LEU A 928 -14.02 -13.23 -44.00
CA LEU A 928 -13.44 -11.88 -43.92
C LEU A 928 -11.94 -11.93 -43.57
N LEU A 929 -11.54 -12.79 -42.63
CA LEU A 929 -10.12 -13.00 -42.30
C LEU A 929 -9.32 -13.60 -43.47
N LEU A 930 -9.90 -14.56 -44.20
CA LEU A 930 -9.29 -15.14 -45.39
C LEU A 930 -9.14 -14.14 -46.55
N SER A 931 -10.03 -13.14 -46.64
CA SER A 931 -9.95 -12.06 -47.63
C SER A 931 -8.89 -11.00 -47.35
N HIS A 932 -8.34 -10.97 -46.13
CA HIS A 932 -7.27 -10.06 -45.73
C HIS A 932 -6.15 -10.83 -45.02
N PRO A 933 -5.44 -11.74 -45.72
CA PRO A 933 -4.32 -12.48 -45.13
C PRO A 933 -3.26 -11.50 -44.61
N GLU A 934 -2.59 -11.86 -43.51
CA GLU A 934 -1.57 -11.03 -42.83
C GLU A 934 -2.05 -9.72 -42.21
N HIS A 935 -3.30 -9.31 -42.39
CA HIS A 935 -3.84 -8.07 -41.84
C HIS A 935 -4.59 -8.30 -40.52
N ASP A 936 -4.37 -7.40 -39.55
CA ASP A 936 -5.12 -7.38 -38.30
C ASP A 936 -6.51 -6.79 -38.51
N ILE A 937 -7.55 -7.56 -38.18
CA ILE A 937 -8.93 -7.11 -38.16
C ILE A 937 -9.42 -7.05 -36.70
N PRO A 938 -9.83 -5.88 -36.18
CA PRO A 938 -10.39 -5.78 -34.84
C PRO A 938 -11.61 -6.69 -34.62
N SER A 939 -11.68 -7.37 -33.48
CA SER A 939 -12.85 -8.17 -33.07
C SER A 939 -14.14 -7.36 -33.06
N LEU A 940 -14.08 -6.05 -32.83
CA LEU A 940 -15.24 -5.15 -32.91
C LEU A 940 -15.76 -5.00 -34.35
N GLU A 941 -14.86 -4.97 -35.33
CA GLU A 941 -15.19 -4.88 -36.76
C GLU A 941 -15.84 -6.18 -37.26
N LEU A 942 -15.34 -7.34 -36.81
CA LEU A 942 -15.97 -8.65 -37.05
C LEU A 942 -17.36 -8.79 -36.40
N LEU A 943 -17.67 -7.97 -35.40
CA LEU A 943 -18.95 -8.00 -34.69
C LEU A 943 -19.97 -7.00 -35.28
N GLY A 944 -19.49 -5.94 -35.94
CA GLY A 944 -20.27 -4.87 -36.57
C GLY A 944 -20.67 -5.11 -38.03
N THR A 945 -21.25 -4.10 -38.68
CA THR A 945 -21.61 -4.15 -40.11
C THR A 945 -20.41 -3.67 -40.94
N PRO A 946 -19.98 -4.37 -42.01
CA PRO A 946 -18.81 -3.96 -42.78
C PRO A 946 -18.97 -2.54 -43.37
N GLY A 947 -18.08 -1.62 -43.02
CA GLY A 947 -17.96 -0.31 -43.68
C GLY A 947 -18.24 0.96 -42.86
N ASP A 948 -18.44 0.90 -41.54
CA ASP A 948 -18.62 2.11 -40.72
C ASP A 948 -17.30 2.92 -40.57
N PRO A 949 -17.21 4.16 -41.09
CA PRO A 949 -16.02 4.99 -41.01
C PRO A 949 -15.60 5.34 -39.57
N ALA A 950 -16.54 5.37 -38.62
CA ALA A 950 -16.28 5.68 -37.21
C ALA A 950 -15.47 4.59 -36.51
N LEU A 951 -15.62 3.33 -36.94
CA LEU A 951 -14.88 2.17 -36.41
C LEU A 951 -13.43 2.11 -36.90
N ARG A 952 -13.15 2.56 -38.13
CA ARG A 952 -11.78 2.64 -38.67
C ARG A 952 -10.95 3.75 -38.01
N ALA A 953 -11.59 4.87 -37.66
CA ALA A 953 -10.94 5.97 -36.94
C ALA A 953 -10.52 5.57 -35.51
N ALA A 954 -11.25 4.65 -34.87
CA ALA A 954 -10.90 4.09 -33.56
C ALA A 954 -9.72 3.09 -33.63
N GLY A 955 -9.46 2.49 -34.80
CA GLY A 955 -8.36 1.53 -35.00
C GLY A 955 -7.00 2.17 -35.30
N SER A 956 -6.96 3.42 -35.77
CA SER A 956 -5.70 4.13 -36.10
C SER A 956 -5.00 4.77 -34.90
N LEU A 957 -5.66 4.83 -33.75
CA LEU A 957 -5.07 5.23 -32.48
C LEU A 957 -4.71 3.95 -31.73
N GLY A 958 -3.45 3.53 -31.86
CA GLY A 958 -2.90 2.36 -31.18
C GLY A 958 -3.18 2.37 -29.68
N ALA A 959 -3.12 1.19 -29.07
CA ALA A 959 -3.37 0.91 -27.66
C ALA A 959 -2.48 1.75 -26.71
N ALA A 960 -2.82 3.03 -26.56
CA ALA A 960 -2.39 3.86 -25.47
C ALA A 960 -3.33 3.61 -24.29
N PRO A 961 -2.83 3.64 -23.04
CA PRO A 961 -3.69 3.61 -21.88
C PRO A 961 -4.73 4.71 -22.03
N VAL A 962 -6.00 4.35 -21.85
CA VAL A 962 -7.07 5.33 -21.64
C VAL A 962 -6.68 6.08 -20.36
N LEU A 963 -6.07 7.25 -20.59
CA LEU A 963 -5.53 8.24 -19.65
C LEU A 963 -4.33 7.78 -18.82
N ASP A 964 -3.11 8.02 -19.33
CA ASP A 964 -1.90 8.09 -18.49
C ASP A 964 -1.95 9.29 -17.52
N ALA A 965 -1.01 9.37 -16.57
CA ALA A 965 -0.97 10.45 -15.58
C ALA A 965 -0.83 11.85 -16.24
N GLU A 966 -0.22 11.91 -17.42
CA GLU A 966 0.00 13.14 -18.18
C GLU A 966 -1.28 13.62 -18.88
N ALA A 967 -2.08 12.70 -19.44
CA ALA A 967 -3.39 12.97 -20.00
C ALA A 967 -4.37 13.37 -18.90
N LYS A 968 -4.38 12.69 -17.74
CA LYS A 968 -5.19 13.12 -16.57
C LYS A 968 -4.81 14.53 -16.12
N ALA A 969 -3.53 14.85 -16.05
CA ALA A 969 -3.05 16.20 -15.74
C ALA A 969 -3.43 17.22 -16.82
N SER A 970 -3.49 16.82 -18.10
CA SER A 970 -3.92 17.67 -19.20
C SER A 970 -5.43 17.99 -19.14
N TYR A 971 -6.27 16.97 -18.92
CA TYR A 971 -7.70 17.15 -18.69
C TYR A 971 -7.97 18.00 -17.43
N HIS A 972 -7.19 17.78 -16.36
CA HIS A 972 -7.25 18.59 -15.15
C HIS A 972 -6.99 20.07 -15.46
N ARG A 973 -5.88 20.40 -16.15
CA ARG A 973 -5.58 21.78 -16.56
C ARG A 973 -6.69 22.40 -17.41
N ARG A 974 -7.29 21.64 -18.33
CA ARG A 974 -8.38 22.15 -19.18
C ARG A 974 -9.66 22.41 -18.39
N LEU A 975 -10.05 21.50 -17.50
CA LEU A 975 -11.24 21.68 -16.65
C LEU A 975 -11.08 22.87 -15.71
N THR A 976 -9.92 23.04 -15.07
CA THR A 976 -9.62 24.23 -14.24
C THR A 976 -9.68 25.52 -15.06
N THR A 977 -9.20 25.48 -16.31
CA THR A 977 -9.28 26.63 -17.22
C THR A 977 -10.72 26.97 -17.57
N LEU A 978 -11.55 25.96 -17.89
CA LEU A 978 -12.97 26.15 -18.19
C LEU A 978 -13.74 26.68 -16.98
N ASP A 979 -13.47 26.17 -15.77
CA ASP A 979 -14.08 26.68 -14.53
C ASP A 979 -13.78 28.18 -14.34
N ALA A 980 -12.52 28.60 -14.54
CA ALA A 980 -12.14 30.01 -14.45
C ALA A 980 -12.76 30.88 -15.55
N GLU A 981 -12.97 30.33 -16.75
CA GLU A 981 -13.63 31.03 -17.86
C GLU A 981 -15.14 31.16 -17.65
N ILE A 982 -15.79 30.16 -17.04
CA ILE A 982 -17.21 30.19 -16.64
C ILE A 982 -17.42 31.23 -15.54
N ASP A 983 -16.61 31.18 -14.48
CA ASP A 983 -16.70 32.15 -13.37
C ASP A 983 -16.53 33.59 -13.87
N ARG A 984 -15.62 33.82 -14.84
CA ARG A 984 -15.47 35.13 -15.50
C ARG A 984 -16.67 35.50 -16.38
N ALA A 985 -17.22 34.57 -17.14
CA ALA A 985 -18.38 34.84 -17.99
C ALA A 985 -19.62 35.21 -17.15
N VAL A 986 -19.84 34.52 -16.03
CA VAL A 986 -20.90 34.83 -15.07
C VAL A 986 -20.68 36.19 -14.41
N ALA A 987 -19.45 36.50 -13.96
CA ALA A 987 -19.13 37.80 -13.37
C ALA A 987 -19.32 38.98 -14.34
N LEU A 988 -19.21 38.74 -15.66
CA LEU A 988 -19.42 39.72 -16.71
C LEU A 988 -20.86 39.75 -17.27
N GLY A 989 -21.77 38.94 -16.72
CA GLY A 989 -23.18 38.86 -17.18
C GLY A 989 -23.34 38.27 -18.59
N ALA A 990 -22.38 37.47 -19.07
CA ALA A 990 -22.37 36.86 -20.38
C ALA A 990 -22.96 35.43 -20.32
N ASP A 991 -24.25 35.33 -20.01
CA ASP A 991 -24.94 34.06 -19.72
C ASP A 991 -24.84 33.03 -20.86
N ASP A 992 -24.96 33.47 -22.12
CA ASP A 992 -24.84 32.60 -23.28
C ASP A 992 -23.44 31.96 -23.39
N ARG A 993 -22.40 32.74 -23.04
CA ARG A 993 -21.01 32.27 -23.06
C ARG A 993 -20.72 31.32 -21.91
N ALA A 994 -21.29 31.60 -20.72
CA ALA A 994 -21.20 30.69 -19.59
C ALA A 994 -21.86 29.34 -19.91
N ALA A 995 -23.04 29.36 -20.55
CA ALA A 995 -23.74 28.14 -20.97
C ALA A 995 -22.97 27.33 -22.05
N ASP A 996 -22.28 27.99 -22.98
CA ASP A 996 -21.42 27.32 -23.97
C ASP A 996 -20.23 26.61 -23.32
N LEU A 997 -19.54 27.30 -22.41
CA LEU A 997 -18.40 26.75 -21.66
C LEU A 997 -18.85 25.61 -20.73
N ASP A 998 -20.03 25.71 -20.12
CA ASP A 998 -20.62 24.64 -19.30
C ASP A 998 -20.95 23.39 -20.13
N ARG A 999 -21.40 23.57 -21.38
CA ARG A 999 -21.63 22.45 -22.31
C ARG A 999 -20.33 21.75 -22.71
N GLU A 1000 -19.27 22.51 -23.00
CA GLU A 1000 -17.94 21.97 -23.29
C GLU A 1000 -17.39 21.20 -22.07
N ARG A 1001 -17.52 21.79 -20.89
CA ARG A 1001 -17.15 21.18 -19.62
C ARG A 1001 -17.92 19.88 -19.34
N ALA A 1002 -19.24 19.89 -19.53
CA ALA A 1002 -20.08 18.70 -19.35
C ALA A 1002 -19.72 17.57 -20.33
N ALA A 1003 -19.38 17.92 -21.58
CA ALA A 1003 -18.92 16.96 -22.58
C ALA A 1003 -17.59 16.30 -22.17
N LEU A 1004 -16.60 17.08 -21.73
CA LEU A 1004 -15.30 16.57 -21.27
C LEU A 1004 -15.46 15.65 -20.04
N LEU A 1005 -16.33 16.02 -19.09
CA LEU A 1005 -16.63 15.19 -17.92
C LEU A 1005 -17.36 13.90 -18.26
N SER A 1006 -18.27 13.95 -19.25
CA SER A 1006 -18.95 12.76 -19.76
C SER A 1006 -17.97 11.82 -20.46
N GLU A 1007 -17.00 12.35 -21.19
CA GLU A 1007 -15.93 11.59 -21.85
C GLU A 1007 -15.00 10.91 -20.83
N LEU A 1008 -14.61 11.65 -19.77
CA LEU A 1008 -13.80 11.14 -18.66
C LEU A 1008 -14.53 10.06 -17.84
N ARG A 1009 -15.83 10.22 -17.56
CA ARG A 1009 -16.67 9.18 -16.93
C ARG A 1009 -16.98 8.01 -17.85
N GLY A 1010 -16.93 8.21 -19.17
CA GLY A 1010 -17.00 7.14 -20.16
C GLY A 1010 -15.74 6.26 -20.15
N ALA A 1011 -14.59 6.89 -19.88
CA ALA A 1011 -13.26 6.28 -19.80
C ALA A 1011 -12.93 5.64 -18.42
N ALA A 1012 -13.44 6.19 -17.32
CA ALA A 1012 -13.32 5.64 -15.97
C ALA A 1012 -14.63 4.94 -15.55
N GLY A 1013 -14.61 3.63 -15.35
CA GLY A 1013 -15.78 2.82 -15.05
C GLY A 1013 -16.24 2.92 -13.60
N LEU A 1014 -17.48 2.49 -13.36
CA LEU A 1014 -18.13 2.44 -12.05
C LEU A 1014 -17.21 1.84 -10.98
N ALA A 1015 -16.90 2.65 -9.98
CA ALA A 1015 -16.03 2.39 -8.82
C ALA A 1015 -14.52 2.59 -9.03
N GLY A 1016 -14.08 3.65 -9.71
CA GLY A 1016 -12.64 3.93 -9.92
C GLY A 1016 -11.89 2.88 -10.76
N ARG A 1017 -12.55 1.82 -11.23
CA ARG A 1017 -12.00 0.91 -12.22
C ARG A 1017 -12.14 1.56 -13.57
N THR A 1018 -11.03 1.88 -14.23
CA THR A 1018 -11.01 2.19 -15.66
C THR A 1018 -11.97 1.24 -16.38
N ARG A 1019 -13.04 1.77 -17.00
CA ARG A 1019 -13.83 0.97 -17.93
C ARG A 1019 -12.87 0.83 -19.08
N ARG A 1020 -12.10 -0.25 -19.08
CA ARG A 1020 -11.31 -0.60 -20.24
C ARG A 1020 -12.33 -0.66 -21.37
N LEU A 1021 -12.09 0.06 -22.46
CA LEU A 1021 -12.62 -0.28 -23.79
C LEU A 1021 -12.39 -1.78 -24.10
N GLY A 1022 -11.45 -2.39 -23.36
CA GLY A 1022 -11.43 -3.80 -23.04
C GLY A 1022 -12.78 -4.48 -22.87
N ASP A 1023 -13.82 -3.99 -22.19
CA ASP A 1023 -15.04 -4.79 -21.97
C ASP A 1023 -15.89 -5.03 -23.24
N ASP A 1024 -15.95 -4.06 -24.18
CA ASP A 1024 -16.63 -4.27 -25.46
C ASP A 1024 -15.70 -4.95 -26.47
N ALA A 1025 -14.39 -4.67 -26.45
CA ALA A 1025 -13.38 -5.41 -27.23
C ALA A 1025 -13.20 -6.87 -26.75
N GLU A 1026 -13.37 -7.13 -25.45
CA GLU A 1026 -13.28 -8.43 -24.78
C GLU A 1026 -14.58 -9.19 -24.92
N ARG A 1027 -15.74 -8.52 -24.85
CA ARG A 1027 -17.03 -9.12 -25.21
C ARG A 1027 -17.08 -9.42 -26.70
N ALA A 1028 -16.50 -8.57 -27.54
CA ALA A 1028 -16.34 -8.83 -28.96
C ALA A 1028 -15.37 -9.98 -29.21
N ARG A 1029 -14.18 -9.97 -28.60
CA ARG A 1029 -13.21 -11.06 -28.62
C ARG A 1029 -13.84 -12.37 -28.18
N LYS A 1030 -14.56 -12.40 -27.05
CA LYS A 1030 -15.25 -13.60 -26.54
C LYS A 1030 -16.33 -14.08 -27.50
N THR A 1031 -17.11 -13.17 -28.08
CA THR A 1031 -18.21 -13.49 -29.00
C THR A 1031 -17.71 -13.98 -30.35
N VAL A 1032 -16.76 -13.28 -30.98
CA VAL A 1032 -16.09 -13.67 -32.22
C VAL A 1032 -15.33 -14.99 -32.01
N SER A 1033 -14.56 -15.10 -30.92
CA SER A 1033 -13.86 -16.35 -30.58
C SER A 1033 -14.83 -17.51 -30.41
N ALA A 1034 -15.99 -17.31 -29.76
CA ALA A 1034 -16.99 -18.35 -29.59
C ALA A 1034 -17.62 -18.77 -30.94
N ARG A 1035 -17.94 -17.82 -31.82
CA ARG A 1035 -18.55 -18.06 -33.15
C ARG A 1035 -17.59 -18.78 -34.09
N VAL A 1036 -16.33 -18.32 -34.15
CA VAL A 1036 -15.29 -18.96 -34.96
C VAL A 1036 -14.99 -20.36 -34.44
N ARG A 1037 -14.84 -20.55 -33.12
CA ARG A 1037 -14.65 -21.90 -32.54
C ARG A 1037 -15.85 -22.83 -32.73
N ASP A 1038 -17.08 -22.32 -32.74
CA ASP A 1038 -18.26 -23.12 -33.08
C ASP A 1038 -18.22 -23.56 -34.54
N SER A 1039 -17.85 -22.65 -35.45
CA SER A 1039 -17.72 -22.97 -36.88
C SER A 1039 -16.58 -23.95 -37.15
N LEU A 1040 -15.44 -23.80 -36.47
CA LEU A 1040 -14.32 -24.75 -36.54
C LEU A 1040 -14.69 -26.12 -35.95
N ARG A 1041 -15.56 -26.21 -34.95
CA ARG A 1041 -16.07 -27.50 -34.43
C ARG A 1041 -17.02 -28.19 -35.42
N ARG A 1042 -17.79 -27.43 -36.19
CA ARG A 1042 -18.62 -27.99 -37.28
C ARG A 1042 -17.75 -28.45 -38.45
N LEU A 1043 -16.78 -27.62 -38.84
CA LEU A 1043 -15.78 -27.97 -39.86
C LEU A 1043 -14.97 -29.20 -39.47
N ASP A 1044 -14.66 -29.42 -38.20
CA ASP A 1044 -13.90 -30.60 -37.73
C ASP A 1044 -14.57 -31.94 -38.11
N ARG A 1045 -15.91 -31.97 -38.14
CA ARG A 1045 -16.68 -33.19 -38.46
C ARG A 1045 -16.72 -33.46 -39.96
N GLU A 1046 -16.81 -32.41 -40.76
CA GLU A 1046 -17.02 -32.51 -42.21
C GLU A 1046 -15.70 -32.41 -43.00
N HIS A 1047 -14.72 -31.65 -42.48
CA HIS A 1047 -13.44 -31.30 -43.10
C HIS A 1047 -12.31 -31.07 -42.05
N PRO A 1048 -11.81 -32.14 -41.38
CA PRO A 1048 -10.84 -32.02 -40.28
C PRO A 1048 -9.52 -31.33 -40.66
N GLU A 1049 -9.00 -31.59 -41.86
CA GLU A 1049 -7.74 -31.01 -42.37
C GLU A 1049 -7.79 -29.47 -42.49
N LEU A 1050 -8.96 -28.92 -42.87
CA LEU A 1050 -9.16 -27.47 -42.94
C LEU A 1050 -9.35 -26.87 -41.54
N ALA A 1051 -10.06 -27.58 -40.66
CA ALA A 1051 -10.23 -27.15 -39.28
C ALA A 1051 -8.88 -27.07 -38.54
N GLU A 1052 -7.98 -28.02 -38.78
CA GLU A 1052 -6.61 -28.01 -38.25
C GLU A 1052 -5.80 -26.83 -38.80
N HIS A 1053 -5.81 -26.62 -40.12
CA HIS A 1053 -5.15 -25.47 -40.76
C HIS A 1053 -5.62 -24.14 -40.17
N LEU A 1054 -6.94 -23.92 -40.10
CA LEU A 1054 -7.51 -22.67 -39.59
C LEU A 1054 -7.26 -22.49 -38.08
N ARG A 1055 -7.17 -23.56 -37.28
CA ARG A 1055 -6.78 -23.45 -35.86
C ARG A 1055 -5.33 -23.01 -35.69
N ALA A 1056 -4.45 -23.48 -36.58
CA ALA A 1056 -3.04 -23.11 -36.55
C ALA A 1056 -2.82 -21.70 -37.11
N ALA A 1057 -3.57 -21.30 -38.14
CA ALA A 1057 -3.35 -20.07 -38.90
C ALA A 1057 -4.19 -18.87 -38.43
N VAL A 1058 -5.32 -19.07 -37.75
CA VAL A 1058 -6.17 -17.96 -37.28
C VAL A 1058 -5.85 -17.63 -35.83
N SER A 1059 -5.30 -16.44 -35.59
CA SER A 1059 -5.16 -15.89 -34.25
C SER A 1059 -6.45 -15.14 -33.86
N LEU A 1060 -6.97 -15.46 -32.67
CA LEU A 1060 -8.20 -14.85 -32.14
C LEU A 1060 -7.86 -14.02 -30.90
N GLY A 1061 -8.01 -12.70 -31.02
CA GLY A 1061 -7.69 -11.74 -29.98
C GLY A 1061 -8.54 -10.49 -30.08
N VAL A 1062 -8.13 -9.41 -29.43
CA VAL A 1062 -8.73 -8.08 -29.67
C VAL A 1062 -8.56 -7.68 -31.15
N LEU A 1063 -7.43 -8.08 -31.73
CA LEU A 1063 -7.20 -8.17 -33.17
C LEU A 1063 -7.24 -9.64 -33.57
N CYS A 1064 -7.93 -9.95 -34.66
CA CYS A 1064 -8.00 -11.27 -35.27
C CYS A 1064 -7.19 -11.23 -36.57
N ARG A 1065 -6.35 -12.23 -36.81
CA ARG A 1065 -5.53 -12.31 -38.02
C ARG A 1065 -5.55 -13.73 -38.58
N TYR A 1066 -5.57 -13.84 -39.90
CA TYR A 1066 -5.22 -15.08 -40.60
C TYR A 1066 -3.76 -14.99 -41.08
N HIS A 1067 -2.91 -15.81 -40.48
CA HIS A 1067 -1.47 -15.93 -40.73
C HIS A 1067 -1.14 -17.39 -41.10
N PRO A 1068 -1.21 -17.75 -42.38
CA PRO A 1068 -0.96 -19.13 -42.79
C PRO A 1068 0.53 -19.49 -42.72
N HIS A 1069 0.83 -20.66 -42.14
CA HIS A 1069 2.20 -21.20 -42.00
C HIS A 1069 2.87 -21.61 -43.34
N ARG A 1070 2.14 -21.51 -44.45
CA ARG A 1070 2.57 -21.76 -45.84
C ARG A 1070 1.74 -20.89 -46.78
N GLU A 1071 2.21 -20.65 -48.00
CA GLU A 1071 1.44 -19.88 -49.00
C GLU A 1071 0.16 -20.65 -49.39
N VAL A 1072 -1.01 -20.06 -49.15
CA VAL A 1072 -2.32 -20.66 -49.45
C VAL A 1072 -3.18 -19.65 -50.20
N SER A 1073 -3.57 -19.96 -51.44
CA SER A 1073 -4.48 -19.15 -52.24
C SER A 1073 -5.93 -19.60 -52.03
N TRP A 1074 -6.83 -18.61 -51.90
CA TRP A 1074 -8.27 -18.81 -51.72
C TRP A 1074 -9.06 -18.11 -52.84
N ALA A 1075 -10.02 -18.81 -53.42
CA ALA A 1075 -11.11 -18.26 -54.22
C ALA A 1075 -12.29 -18.02 -53.27
N LEU A 1076 -12.49 -16.74 -52.90
CA LEU A 1076 -13.46 -16.29 -51.91
C LEU A 1076 -14.80 -15.91 -52.55
#